data_AF-A0A914L9J4-F1
#
_entry.id   AF-A0A914L9J4-F1
#
_cell.length_a   1.000
_cell.length_b   1.000
_cell.length_c   1.000
_cell.angle_alpha   90.00
_cell.angle_beta   90.00
_cell.angle_gamma   90.00
#
_symmetry.space_group_name_H-M   'P 1'
#
loop_
_entity.id
_entity.type
_entity.pdbx_description
1 polymer ?
#
loop_
_entity_poly.entity_id
_entity_poly.type
_entity_poly.pdbx_seq_one_letter_code
_entity_poly.pdbx_strand_id
1 'polypeptide(L)'
;MARAESDSKVVRQILNELQIDRCLPSAVFRLGRQRQPGSKPRPLKILFPCSAAVNEALRNKKKLVGKFKNIVVRKSLTKQELEERSKLIDLCKQKRESTKLDYVVYAGISPPIPSHTQTDFSNNIVLQNPSLNSPNLSNVTSHSIYSKFKSLKNISCIYQNCRSIRNKINELDIQIVDLKPDLVLLSETWLEDHDTHLTQLNSSKNFHIVIANRDRKFKSKGGGVAMLIRIELIAVDISVTSFKDKIRLILVYRPPNTASSLINKLLKNLQNLCENNVIIVGDFNFSANNINWDNNTALTKCGKEFLEFVTNFKFSNIITSPTHNKGSILDLLLTNNPTSICSSQIDAGLSTSDHFSILFTLKLEKPKPQKIYYRDYSNLYQLNSYLISNFNLIYEKFYISDKYEYLIALVSNLMKEYTPLRTATLKPKSIYYPLYIRKLIKHKKGLFKQFKKSNYGLDEYIKVSKTIKHLINSYKSQKIKSIVSSTKKIYTYMKNISQKYSPIPCLEHDNIFIFDDKTKCNIFSSVFARSFSNFPTFDPPELTPCKFINALDDIEFSLLDIDNILKNLPNNNCCAEDGISYTLLKACHSSITPFLSDIFRLSLDTGILPQAWKVSYITPVFKKGDKNNAENYRPISITSTICRVLERIILDSLLIHLEENNIISESQFGFLKKRSTTTQLIFTFSHWYRAVLESKNVDCAYIDLKHAFDSVPIRFLLYKLFNIGIRGKLLNWISSFLTNRTAKVKINNAFSTSFQIHSGVPQGSILGPILFLIYINDITCVIPDNINKCLFADDLKIFQVFKNTENTNSLQNALNNVYQWSSDWALEISIQKTSILHIGSKNPKYTYTLNEKELQVTSSVKDLGITFSNDLSFDLHYSIVIRKAYARAISILNHIHTSNPKIWALAFKSYVRPLLEYGTVIWSPKTKVINIKTRFI
;
A
#
# COMPACT_ATOMS: atom_id res chain seq x y z
N MET A 1 -29.02 -28.95 -12.49
CA MET A 1 -29.07 -29.00 -11.01
C MET A 1 -29.36 -30.41 -10.48
N ALA A 2 -30.52 -31.03 -10.79
CA ALA A 2 -30.97 -32.33 -10.26
C ALA A 2 -29.91 -33.43 -9.98
N ARG A 3 -28.90 -33.65 -10.86
CA ARG A 3 -27.82 -34.63 -10.59
C ARG A 3 -26.95 -34.30 -9.38
N ALA A 4 -26.64 -33.03 -9.13
CA ALA A 4 -25.89 -32.60 -7.95
C ALA A 4 -26.76 -32.70 -6.67
N GLU A 5 -28.06 -32.51 -6.81
CA GLU A 5 -29.04 -32.66 -5.73
C GLU A 5 -29.23 -34.14 -5.34
N SER A 6 -29.28 -35.04 -6.33
CA SER A 6 -29.23 -36.49 -6.14
C SER A 6 -27.94 -36.91 -5.42
N ASP A 7 -26.78 -36.42 -5.85
CA ASP A 7 -25.50 -36.72 -5.19
C ASP A 7 -25.48 -36.16 -3.76
N SER A 8 -26.05 -34.98 -3.52
CA SER A 8 -26.20 -34.43 -2.17
C SER A 8 -27.14 -35.26 -1.27
N LYS A 9 -28.22 -35.85 -1.82
CA LYS A 9 -29.12 -36.73 -1.05
C LYS A 9 -28.43 -38.03 -0.65
N VAL A 10 -27.74 -38.68 -1.60
CA VAL A 10 -26.96 -39.92 -1.34
C VAL A 10 -25.80 -39.67 -0.37
N VAL A 11 -25.06 -38.57 -0.51
CA VAL A 11 -23.97 -38.21 0.43
C VAL A 11 -24.50 -37.99 1.85
N ARG A 12 -25.64 -37.30 2.03
CA ARG A 12 -26.26 -37.15 3.35
C ARG A 12 -26.66 -38.51 3.95
N GLN A 13 -27.32 -39.38 3.19
CA GLN A 13 -27.66 -40.73 3.66
C GLN A 13 -26.40 -41.51 4.11
N ILE A 14 -25.31 -41.49 3.35
CA ILE A 14 -24.05 -42.16 3.74
C ILE A 14 -23.44 -41.56 5.02
N LEU A 15 -23.53 -40.25 5.23
CA LEU A 15 -23.02 -39.59 6.44
C LEU A 15 -23.85 -39.93 7.68
N ASN A 16 -25.19 -39.93 7.57
CA ASN A 16 -26.11 -40.30 8.64
C ASN A 16 -25.93 -41.77 9.08
N GLU A 17 -25.79 -42.71 8.14
CA GLU A 17 -25.54 -44.13 8.46
C GLU A 17 -24.16 -44.38 9.11
N LEU A 18 -23.19 -43.51 8.82
CA LEU A 18 -21.91 -43.48 9.52
C LEU A 18 -21.95 -42.72 10.85
N GLN A 19 -23.06 -42.04 11.16
CA GLN A 19 -23.29 -41.18 12.34
C GLN A 19 -22.36 -39.94 12.39
N ILE A 20 -22.00 -39.39 11.23
CA ILE A 20 -21.04 -38.27 11.07
C ILE A 20 -21.81 -36.95 10.81
N ASP A 21 -22.89 -36.72 11.56
CA ASP A 21 -23.86 -35.63 11.31
C ASP A 21 -23.27 -34.22 11.43
N ARG A 22 -22.09 -34.08 12.06
CA ARG A 22 -21.42 -32.79 12.34
C ARG A 22 -20.18 -32.50 11.48
N CYS A 23 -19.78 -33.37 10.55
CA CYS A 23 -18.66 -33.10 9.63
C CYS A 23 -19.11 -33.14 8.16
N LEU A 24 -19.29 -31.97 7.56
CA LEU A 24 -19.41 -31.83 6.11
C LEU A 24 -18.14 -32.36 5.42
N PRO A 25 -18.27 -33.11 4.31
CA PRO A 25 -17.13 -33.65 3.58
C PRO A 25 -16.38 -32.52 2.85
N SER A 26 -15.05 -32.57 2.86
CA SER A 26 -14.20 -31.53 2.25
C SER A 26 -14.30 -31.49 0.73
N ALA A 27 -14.61 -32.62 0.10
CA ALA A 27 -14.90 -32.72 -1.32
C ALA A 27 -15.67 -34.03 -1.62
N VAL A 28 -16.41 -34.03 -2.71
CA VAL A 28 -17.06 -35.23 -3.28
C VAL A 28 -16.79 -35.28 -4.78
N PHE A 29 -16.38 -36.45 -5.28
CA PHE A 29 -16.02 -36.67 -6.68
C PHE A 29 -16.71 -37.91 -7.25
N ARG A 30 -17.07 -37.90 -8.54
CA ARG A 30 -17.51 -39.09 -9.30
C ARG A 30 -16.31 -39.70 -10.04
N LEU A 31 -16.02 -40.98 -9.85
CA LEU A 31 -14.80 -41.63 -10.38
C LEU A 31 -14.98 -42.20 -11.81
N GLY A 32 -14.15 -41.72 -12.74
CA GLY A 32 -14.05 -42.19 -14.14
C GLY A 32 -14.55 -41.17 -15.17
N ARG A 33 -14.19 -41.36 -16.45
CA ARG A 33 -14.61 -40.51 -17.58
C ARG A 33 -16.14 -40.41 -17.67
N GLN A 34 -16.62 -39.30 -18.23
CA GLN A 34 -18.04 -39.03 -18.48
C GLN A 34 -18.56 -39.99 -19.57
N ARG A 35 -19.76 -40.54 -19.40
CA ARG A 35 -20.39 -41.50 -20.32
C ARG A 35 -21.71 -40.94 -20.88
N GLN A 36 -22.16 -41.54 -21.99
CA GLN A 36 -23.44 -41.24 -22.61
C GLN A 36 -24.66 -41.58 -21.70
N PRO A 37 -25.86 -41.04 -21.99
CA PRO A 37 -27.10 -41.34 -21.27
C PRO A 37 -27.39 -42.85 -21.15
N GLY A 38 -28.22 -43.24 -20.18
CA GLY A 38 -28.59 -44.64 -19.92
C GLY A 38 -27.54 -45.50 -19.18
N SER A 39 -26.27 -45.09 -19.16
CA SER A 39 -25.22 -45.86 -18.46
C SER A 39 -25.28 -45.79 -16.93
N LYS A 40 -24.94 -46.91 -16.25
CA LYS A 40 -24.96 -47.04 -14.77
C LYS A 40 -24.18 -45.93 -14.05
N PRO A 41 -24.62 -45.51 -12.84
CA PRO A 41 -24.01 -44.41 -12.09
C PRO A 41 -22.52 -44.63 -11.81
N ARG A 42 -21.69 -43.58 -12.00
CA ARG A 42 -20.27 -43.61 -11.63
C ARG A 42 -20.10 -43.64 -10.10
N PRO A 43 -19.16 -44.42 -9.54
CA PRO A 43 -18.93 -44.45 -8.09
C PRO A 43 -18.60 -43.08 -7.50
N LEU A 44 -19.19 -42.79 -6.34
CA LEU A 44 -18.93 -41.59 -5.55
C LEU A 44 -17.77 -41.82 -4.57
N LYS A 45 -16.85 -40.86 -4.55
CA LYS A 45 -15.73 -40.72 -3.61
C LYS A 45 -15.94 -39.49 -2.74
N ILE A 46 -16.13 -39.72 -1.45
CA ILE A 46 -16.27 -38.69 -0.41
C ILE A 46 -14.91 -38.55 0.30
N LEU A 47 -14.47 -37.32 0.62
CA LEU A 47 -13.30 -37.01 1.46
C LEU A 47 -13.72 -36.29 2.75
N PHE A 48 -12.99 -36.50 3.84
CA PHE A 48 -13.33 -36.00 5.18
C PHE A 48 -12.33 -34.94 5.68
N PRO A 49 -12.76 -33.98 6.52
CA PRO A 49 -11.91 -32.86 6.93
C PRO A 49 -10.82 -33.20 7.97
N CYS A 50 -10.99 -34.28 8.74
CA CYS A 50 -10.10 -34.62 9.85
C CYS A 50 -9.92 -36.13 10.05
N SER A 51 -8.85 -36.52 10.74
CA SER A 51 -8.56 -37.92 11.07
C SER A 51 -9.59 -38.57 12.01
N ALA A 52 -10.33 -37.78 12.80
CA ALA A 52 -11.40 -38.28 13.66
C ALA A 52 -12.57 -38.86 12.83
N ALA A 53 -13.18 -38.04 11.96
CA ALA A 53 -14.25 -38.48 11.06
C ALA A 53 -13.80 -39.63 10.13
N VAL A 54 -12.52 -39.65 9.73
CA VAL A 54 -11.91 -40.77 8.98
C VAL A 54 -11.93 -42.08 9.78
N ASN A 55 -11.52 -42.04 11.06
CA ASN A 55 -11.50 -43.23 11.91
C ASN A 55 -12.92 -43.69 12.29
N GLU A 56 -13.85 -42.75 12.47
CA GLU A 56 -15.27 -42.98 12.74
C GLU A 56 -15.96 -43.66 11.54
N ALA A 57 -15.75 -43.15 10.32
CA ALA A 57 -16.21 -43.78 9.08
C ALA A 57 -15.67 -45.21 8.92
N LEU A 58 -14.43 -45.46 9.31
CA LEU A 58 -13.80 -46.78 9.23
C LEU A 58 -14.29 -47.76 10.30
N ARG A 59 -14.71 -47.27 11.49
CA ARG A 59 -15.39 -48.07 12.52
C ARG A 59 -16.81 -48.45 12.08
N ASN A 60 -17.60 -47.47 11.66
CA ASN A 60 -19.01 -47.66 11.30
C ASN A 60 -19.23 -48.29 9.91
N LYS A 61 -18.17 -48.58 9.14
CA LYS A 61 -18.26 -49.12 7.76
C LYS A 61 -19.16 -50.35 7.59
N LYS A 62 -19.30 -51.21 8.62
CA LYS A 62 -20.19 -52.39 8.56
C LYS A 62 -21.67 -52.00 8.38
N LYS A 63 -22.11 -50.86 8.95
CA LYS A 63 -23.50 -50.39 8.87
C LYS A 63 -23.92 -50.08 7.42
N LEU A 64 -23.02 -49.50 6.63
CA LEU A 64 -23.28 -49.16 5.23
C LEU A 64 -23.56 -50.37 4.33
N VAL A 65 -22.97 -51.54 4.63
CA VAL A 65 -23.07 -52.74 3.77
C VAL A 65 -24.50 -53.27 3.70
N GLY A 66 -25.31 -53.08 4.75
CA GLY A 66 -26.72 -53.49 4.77
C GLY A 66 -27.66 -52.58 3.98
N LYS A 67 -27.29 -51.31 3.74
CA LYS A 67 -28.14 -50.30 3.07
C LYS A 67 -27.69 -49.93 1.65
N PHE A 68 -26.40 -50.08 1.34
CA PHE A 68 -25.85 -49.79 0.02
C PHE A 68 -25.18 -51.05 -0.52
N LYS A 69 -25.77 -51.66 -1.56
CA LYS A 69 -25.12 -52.76 -2.29
C LYS A 69 -23.75 -52.30 -2.79
N ASN A 70 -22.75 -53.17 -2.60
CA ASN A 70 -21.41 -53.05 -3.16
C ASN A 70 -20.68 -51.71 -2.85
N ILE A 71 -20.72 -51.30 -1.57
CA ILE A 71 -19.97 -50.14 -1.04
C ILE A 71 -18.65 -50.54 -0.39
N VAL A 72 -17.57 -49.81 -0.70
CA VAL A 72 -16.23 -50.01 -0.10
C VAL A 72 -15.81 -48.75 0.67
N VAL A 73 -15.41 -48.90 1.93
CA VAL A 73 -14.81 -47.82 2.75
C VAL A 73 -13.33 -48.12 2.96
N ARG A 74 -12.44 -47.25 2.47
CA ARG A 74 -10.98 -47.43 2.54
C ARG A 74 -10.31 -46.21 3.17
N LYS A 75 -9.25 -46.42 3.98
CA LYS A 75 -8.33 -45.35 4.43
C LYS A 75 -7.57 -44.76 3.23
N SER A 76 -6.98 -43.58 3.37
CA SER A 76 -6.10 -42.99 2.34
C SER A 76 -5.02 -43.96 1.86
N LEU A 77 -4.66 -43.86 0.57
CA LEU A 77 -3.54 -44.63 -0.03
C LEU A 77 -2.26 -44.46 0.82
N THR A 78 -1.47 -45.53 0.93
CA THR A 78 -0.15 -45.44 1.58
C THR A 78 0.83 -44.64 0.70
N LYS A 79 2.01 -44.31 1.25
CA LYS A 79 3.05 -43.59 0.49
C LYS A 79 3.53 -44.39 -0.73
N GLN A 80 3.76 -45.69 -0.52
CA GLN A 80 4.15 -46.66 -1.54
C GLN A 80 3.06 -46.80 -2.62
N GLU A 81 1.78 -46.77 -2.23
CA GLU A 81 0.63 -46.77 -3.16
C GLU A 81 0.43 -45.45 -3.94
N LEU A 82 1.01 -44.35 -3.45
CA LEU A 82 1.03 -43.07 -4.18
C LEU A 82 2.20 -43.01 -5.17
N GLU A 83 3.27 -43.76 -4.92
CA GLU A 83 4.43 -43.93 -5.79
C GLU A 83 4.10 -44.95 -6.92
N GLU A 84 3.46 -46.10 -6.62
CA GLU A 84 2.99 -47.09 -7.62
C GLU A 84 1.62 -46.78 -8.25
N ARG A 85 1.24 -45.50 -8.33
CA ARG A 85 -0.12 -45.05 -8.63
C ARG A 85 -0.69 -45.49 -9.99
N SER A 86 0.15 -45.75 -10.99
CA SER A 86 -0.27 -46.30 -12.29
C SER A 86 -0.73 -47.75 -12.17
N LYS A 87 0.13 -48.64 -11.67
CA LYS A 87 -0.17 -50.07 -11.44
C LYS A 87 -1.47 -50.25 -10.63
N LEU A 88 -1.67 -49.43 -9.60
CA LEU A 88 -2.88 -49.45 -8.77
C LEU A 88 -4.14 -48.96 -9.49
N ILE A 89 -4.03 -48.01 -10.42
CA ILE A 89 -5.17 -47.62 -11.27
C ILE A 89 -5.60 -48.80 -12.14
N ASP A 90 -4.65 -49.55 -12.70
CA ASP A 90 -4.93 -50.68 -13.60
C ASP A 90 -5.40 -51.93 -12.86
N LEU A 91 -4.81 -52.25 -11.71
CA LEU A 91 -5.32 -53.28 -10.78
C LEU A 91 -6.76 -52.95 -10.32
N CYS A 92 -7.07 -51.67 -10.12
CA CYS A 92 -8.44 -51.21 -9.83
C CYS A 92 -9.36 -51.19 -11.06
N LYS A 93 -8.87 -51.18 -12.30
CA LYS A 93 -9.70 -51.44 -13.50
C LYS A 93 -10.08 -52.91 -13.57
N GLN A 94 -9.09 -53.81 -13.50
CA GLN A 94 -9.31 -55.27 -13.54
C GLN A 94 -10.26 -55.73 -12.43
N LYS A 95 -10.05 -55.31 -11.18
CA LYS A 95 -11.00 -55.62 -10.09
C LYS A 95 -12.38 -54.98 -10.28
N ARG A 96 -12.49 -53.81 -10.91
CA ARG A 96 -13.78 -53.17 -11.17
C ARG A 96 -14.61 -53.93 -12.23
N GLU A 97 -13.95 -54.54 -13.20
CA GLU A 97 -14.59 -55.34 -14.24
C GLU A 97 -15.05 -56.70 -13.71
N SER A 98 -14.28 -57.34 -12.81
CA SER A 98 -14.69 -58.60 -12.18
C SER A 98 -15.69 -58.46 -11.03
N THR A 99 -15.62 -57.42 -10.18
CA THR A 99 -16.42 -57.37 -8.92
C THR A 99 -17.64 -56.43 -8.91
N LYS A 100 -18.00 -55.78 -10.04
CA LYS A 100 -19.27 -55.02 -10.21
C LYS A 100 -19.64 -54.08 -9.03
N LEU A 101 -18.70 -53.22 -8.61
CA LEU A 101 -18.88 -52.32 -7.45
C LEU A 101 -19.53 -50.96 -7.81
N ASP A 102 -20.41 -50.47 -6.93
CA ASP A 102 -21.19 -49.24 -7.16
C ASP A 102 -20.67 -48.00 -6.38
N TYR A 103 -20.09 -48.14 -5.18
CA TYR A 103 -19.69 -47.00 -4.33
C TYR A 103 -18.32 -47.17 -3.63
N VAL A 104 -17.49 -46.10 -3.56
CA VAL A 104 -16.13 -46.17 -2.98
C VAL A 104 -15.77 -44.94 -2.14
N VAL A 105 -16.04 -45.02 -0.83
CA VAL A 105 -15.75 -43.98 0.17
C VAL A 105 -14.27 -44.00 0.57
N TYR A 106 -13.59 -42.86 0.47
CA TYR A 106 -12.18 -42.71 0.86
C TYR A 106 -12.06 -41.90 2.15
N ALA A 107 -11.90 -42.59 3.26
CA ALA A 107 -11.62 -42.02 4.56
C ALA A 107 -10.17 -41.50 4.59
N GLY A 108 -9.97 -40.27 4.10
CA GLY A 108 -8.70 -39.55 4.11
C GLY A 108 -8.89 -38.03 4.15
N ILE A 109 -7.93 -37.34 4.76
CA ILE A 109 -7.84 -35.88 4.79
C ILE A 109 -7.51 -35.38 3.38
N SER A 110 -8.14 -34.29 2.94
CA SER A 110 -7.83 -33.70 1.63
C SER A 110 -6.37 -33.22 1.58
N PRO A 111 -5.57 -33.62 0.57
CA PRO A 111 -4.35 -32.90 0.24
C PRO A 111 -4.69 -31.47 -0.23
N PRO A 112 -3.72 -30.53 -0.21
CA PRO A 112 -3.91 -29.21 -0.80
C PRO A 112 -4.21 -29.32 -2.30
N ILE A 113 -5.09 -28.44 -2.79
CA ILE A 113 -5.53 -28.42 -4.19
C ILE A 113 -4.33 -28.09 -5.09
N PRO A 114 -4.01 -28.93 -6.11
CA PRO A 114 -2.98 -28.59 -7.08
C PRO A 114 -3.41 -27.39 -7.94
N SER A 115 -2.51 -26.42 -8.13
CA SER A 115 -2.65 -25.41 -9.17
C SER A 115 -2.47 -26.07 -10.54
N HIS A 116 -3.55 -26.16 -11.33
CA HIS A 116 -3.45 -26.67 -12.69
C HIS A 116 -2.74 -25.68 -13.61
N THR A 117 -1.48 -26.00 -13.89
CA THR A 117 -0.80 -25.95 -15.20
C THR A 117 -1.46 -25.10 -16.30
N GLN A 118 -0.67 -24.16 -16.82
CA GLN A 118 -0.85 -23.61 -18.17
C GLN A 118 -0.89 -24.73 -19.22
N THR A 119 -1.53 -24.44 -20.35
CA THR A 119 -1.27 -25.09 -21.64
C THR A 119 -0.87 -24.02 -22.63
N ASP A 120 0.04 -24.34 -23.54
CA ASP A 120 0.89 -23.38 -24.21
C ASP A 120 0.19 -22.53 -25.28
N PHE A 121 0.63 -21.28 -25.39
CA PHE A 121 0.69 -20.54 -26.64
C PHE A 121 2.06 -19.87 -26.72
N SER A 122 2.96 -20.48 -27.49
CA SER A 122 4.27 -19.92 -27.79
C SER A 122 4.18 -18.96 -28.97
N ASN A 123 4.72 -17.75 -28.83
CA ASN A 123 5.72 -17.21 -29.75
C ASN A 123 6.32 -15.88 -29.26
N ASN A 124 7.65 -15.83 -29.27
CA ASN A 124 8.55 -14.71 -29.47
C ASN A 124 8.09 -13.28 -29.15
N ILE A 125 8.78 -12.65 -28.18
CA ILE A 125 9.75 -11.58 -28.50
C ILE A 125 11.01 -11.84 -27.67
N VAL A 126 12.18 -11.53 -28.24
CA VAL A 126 13.50 -11.88 -27.69
C VAL A 126 14.12 -10.70 -26.96
N LEU A 127 14.67 -10.94 -25.77
CA LEU A 127 15.84 -10.23 -25.27
C LEU A 127 16.88 -11.25 -24.81
N GLN A 128 17.99 -11.32 -25.53
CA GLN A 128 19.13 -12.16 -25.15
C GLN A 128 19.90 -11.49 -24.01
N ASN A 129 20.37 -12.31 -23.07
CA ASN A 129 21.60 -12.05 -22.35
C ASN A 129 22.33 -13.40 -22.21
N PRO A 130 23.58 -13.53 -22.68
CA PRO A 130 24.24 -14.82 -22.78
C PRO A 130 24.73 -15.36 -21.41
N SER A 131 24.77 -16.68 -21.32
CA SER A 131 25.57 -17.48 -20.38
C SER A 131 25.52 -17.13 -18.87
N LEU A 132 24.80 -17.95 -18.10
CA LEU A 132 25.41 -18.73 -16.99
C LEU A 132 24.42 -19.82 -16.49
N ASN A 133 24.92 -21.04 -16.30
CA ASN A 133 24.08 -22.23 -16.16
C ASN A 133 23.76 -22.63 -14.70
N SER A 134 22.48 -22.97 -14.47
CA SER A 134 22.02 -23.95 -13.46
C SER A 134 21.99 -23.47 -11.98
N PRO A 135 21.52 -24.29 -11.00
CA PRO A 135 20.29 -23.96 -10.27
C PRO A 135 20.52 -23.14 -8.98
N ASN A 136 20.11 -21.87 -9.01
CA ASN A 136 20.30 -20.98 -7.88
C ASN A 136 19.22 -21.12 -6.78
N LEU A 137 19.59 -21.71 -5.64
CA LEU A 137 19.01 -21.33 -4.35
C LEU A 137 19.61 -19.98 -3.91
N SER A 138 19.11 -18.88 -4.48
CA SER A 138 19.55 -17.50 -4.22
C SER A 138 18.56 -16.77 -3.31
N ASN A 139 18.67 -17.02 -2.00
CA ASN A 139 17.96 -16.27 -0.96
C ASN A 139 18.92 -15.78 0.13
N VAL A 140 20.09 -15.26 -0.29
CA VAL A 140 20.74 -14.16 0.43
C VAL A 140 20.09 -12.90 -0.14
N THR A 141 19.12 -12.34 0.58
CA THR A 141 18.42 -11.11 0.17
C THR A 141 19.25 -9.88 0.48
N SER A 142 20.37 -9.72 -0.23
CA SER A 142 21.28 -8.57 -0.14
C SER A 142 20.58 -7.28 -0.56
N HIS A 143 20.08 -6.54 0.41
CA HIS A 143 19.55 -5.18 0.25
C HIS A 143 20.58 -4.22 0.82
N SER A 144 21.45 -3.65 -0.02
CA SER A 144 22.48 -2.71 0.41
C SER A 144 21.91 -1.31 0.65
N ILE A 145 21.95 -0.83 1.89
CA ILE A 145 21.58 0.55 2.24
C ILE A 145 22.74 1.23 2.98
N TYR A 146 23.35 2.21 2.32
CA TYR A 146 24.33 3.10 2.93
C TYR A 146 23.66 4.37 3.48
N SER A 147 24.07 4.82 4.66
CA SER A 147 23.59 6.06 5.27
C SER A 147 24.73 6.84 5.95
N LYS A 148 24.58 8.17 6.03
CA LYS A 148 25.52 9.04 6.76
C LYS A 148 25.23 8.96 8.25
N PHE A 149 26.15 8.41 9.02
CA PHE A 149 26.00 8.31 10.46
C PHE A 149 26.25 9.66 11.13
N LYS A 150 25.27 10.14 11.87
CA LYS A 150 25.52 10.97 13.05
C LYS A 150 25.26 10.13 14.29
N SER A 151 26.28 9.36 14.67
CA SER A 151 26.67 9.04 16.06
C SER A 151 25.69 8.25 16.98
N LEU A 152 26.01 7.04 17.48
CA LEU A 152 25.53 6.51 18.80
C LEU A 152 26.62 5.83 19.73
N LYS A 153 27.21 6.53 20.73
CA LYS A 153 28.39 6.17 21.62
C LYS A 153 28.45 4.74 22.11
N ASN A 154 27.28 4.19 22.44
CA ASN A 154 27.08 2.76 22.52
C ASN A 154 25.69 2.45 21.90
N ILE A 155 25.63 1.44 21.03
CA ILE A 155 24.40 0.84 20.48
C ILE A 155 24.08 -0.40 21.31
N SER A 156 22.88 -0.45 21.87
CA SER A 156 22.40 -1.57 22.69
C SER A 156 21.63 -2.60 21.86
N CYS A 157 22.04 -3.86 21.94
CA CYS A 157 21.52 -4.96 21.14
C CYS A 157 20.93 -6.07 22.00
N ILE A 158 19.83 -6.68 21.54
CA ILE A 158 19.25 -7.91 22.09
C ILE A 158 19.03 -8.94 20.97
N TYR A 159 19.51 -10.16 21.18
CA TYR A 159 19.23 -11.32 20.33
C TYR A 159 18.43 -12.39 21.10
N GLN A 160 17.43 -13.00 20.43
CA GLN A 160 16.59 -14.08 20.99
C GLN A 160 16.15 -15.10 19.92
N ASN A 161 16.35 -16.42 20.17
CA ASN A 161 15.54 -17.44 19.52
C ASN A 161 14.12 -17.42 20.11
N CYS A 162 13.14 -17.17 19.24
CA CYS A 162 11.76 -16.92 19.61
C CYS A 162 10.92 -18.18 19.76
N ARG A 163 11.21 -19.27 19.03
CA ARG A 163 10.28 -20.40 18.76
C ARG A 163 8.82 -19.97 18.64
N SER A 164 8.51 -19.33 17.51
CA SER A 164 7.28 -18.56 17.23
C SER A 164 7.14 -17.28 18.04
N ILE A 165 7.18 -16.13 17.37
CA ILE A 165 6.93 -14.83 18.01
C ILE A 165 5.43 -14.52 18.19
N ARG A 166 4.53 -15.19 17.44
CA ARG A 166 3.11 -14.79 17.32
C ARG A 166 2.35 -14.68 18.65
N ASN A 167 2.65 -15.54 19.63
CA ASN A 167 2.06 -15.53 20.98
C ASN A 167 2.84 -14.67 22.00
N LYS A 168 4.06 -14.23 21.66
CA LYS A 168 5.05 -13.62 22.57
C LYS A 168 5.25 -12.12 22.32
N ILE A 169 4.59 -11.54 21.31
CA ILE A 169 4.64 -10.11 20.91
C ILE A 169 4.56 -9.14 22.10
N ASN A 170 3.55 -9.30 22.99
CA ASN A 170 3.39 -8.37 24.12
C ASN A 170 4.56 -8.45 25.12
N GLU A 171 5.27 -9.57 25.20
CA GLU A 171 6.44 -9.75 26.07
C GLU A 171 7.70 -9.17 25.46
N LEU A 172 7.89 -9.33 24.15
CA LEU A 172 8.95 -8.62 23.41
C LEU A 172 8.77 -7.10 23.50
N ASP A 173 7.54 -6.59 23.37
CA ASP A 173 7.23 -5.16 23.55
C ASP A 173 7.55 -4.66 24.97
N ILE A 174 7.36 -5.51 25.98
CA ILE A 174 7.73 -5.24 27.37
C ILE A 174 9.26 -5.20 27.54
N GLN A 175 9.99 -6.18 27.00
CA GLN A 175 11.46 -6.19 27.01
C GLN A 175 12.01 -4.93 26.32
N ILE A 176 11.45 -4.54 25.17
CA ILE A 176 11.85 -3.34 24.43
C ILE A 176 11.59 -2.05 25.24
N VAL A 177 10.46 -1.93 25.94
CA VAL A 177 10.16 -0.76 26.78
C VAL A 177 11.05 -0.67 28.03
N ASP A 178 11.46 -1.82 28.59
CA ASP A 178 12.25 -1.90 29.83
C ASP A 178 13.77 -1.75 29.57
N LEU A 179 14.30 -2.52 28.62
CA LEU A 179 15.73 -2.51 28.24
C LEU A 179 16.09 -1.38 27.27
N LYS A 180 15.12 -0.84 26.53
CA LYS A 180 15.29 0.23 25.51
C LYS A 180 16.37 -0.07 24.44
N PRO A 181 16.44 -1.28 23.87
CA PRO A 181 17.44 -1.63 22.88
C PRO A 181 17.34 -0.73 21.65
N ASP A 182 18.48 -0.46 21.05
CA ASP A 182 18.58 0.24 19.77
C ASP A 182 18.45 -0.73 18.59
N LEU A 183 18.75 -2.02 18.83
CA LEU A 183 18.62 -3.12 17.88
C LEU A 183 18.05 -4.39 18.54
N VAL A 184 17.08 -5.04 17.86
CA VAL A 184 16.47 -6.31 18.28
C VAL A 184 16.63 -7.34 17.16
N LEU A 185 17.10 -8.53 17.50
CA LEU A 185 17.46 -9.59 16.56
C LEU A 185 16.74 -10.88 16.96
N LEU A 186 15.99 -11.47 16.04
CA LEU A 186 15.09 -12.58 16.33
C LEU A 186 15.33 -13.74 15.35
N SER A 187 15.62 -14.92 15.88
CA SER A 187 15.60 -16.19 15.13
C SER A 187 14.34 -16.99 15.48
N GLU A 188 14.01 -18.00 14.66
CA GLU A 188 12.77 -18.80 14.78
C GLU A 188 11.49 -17.97 14.98
N THR A 189 11.32 -16.93 14.16
CA THR A 189 10.14 -16.06 14.23
C THR A 189 8.84 -16.79 13.87
N TRP A 190 8.93 -17.79 12.96
CA TRP A 190 7.82 -18.58 12.40
C TRP A 190 6.75 -17.71 11.72
N LEU A 191 7.17 -16.58 11.14
CA LEU A 191 6.31 -15.68 10.39
C LEU A 191 6.20 -16.08 8.91
N GLU A 192 5.16 -15.61 8.24
CA GLU A 192 5.01 -15.67 6.78
C GLU A 192 5.06 -14.26 6.17
N ASP A 193 5.20 -14.17 4.84
CA ASP A 193 5.51 -12.92 4.11
C ASP A 193 4.44 -11.82 4.25
N HIS A 194 3.27 -12.19 4.78
CA HIS A 194 2.08 -11.36 5.00
C HIS A 194 1.76 -11.15 6.50
N ASP A 195 2.57 -11.67 7.43
CA ASP A 195 2.35 -11.50 8.86
C ASP A 195 2.64 -10.07 9.33
N THR A 196 1.70 -9.51 10.07
CA THR A 196 1.83 -8.17 10.67
C THR A 196 2.26 -8.20 12.14
N HIS A 197 2.54 -9.39 12.71
CA HIS A 197 2.74 -9.57 14.14
C HIS A 197 3.84 -8.70 14.78
N LEU A 198 5.02 -8.57 14.17
CA LEU A 198 6.07 -7.67 14.69
C LEU A 198 5.70 -6.18 14.58
N THR A 199 4.78 -5.81 13.68
CA THR A 199 4.26 -4.42 13.61
C THR A 199 3.24 -4.10 14.72
N GLN A 200 2.74 -5.12 15.44
CA GLN A 200 1.75 -4.98 16.53
C GLN A 200 2.38 -4.62 17.89
N LEU A 201 3.71 -4.61 18.01
CA LEU A 201 4.42 -4.05 19.18
C LEU A 201 4.00 -2.57 19.34
N ASN A 202 3.67 -2.08 20.55
CA ASN A 202 3.43 -0.64 20.72
C ASN A 202 4.68 0.18 20.38
N SER A 203 5.85 -0.43 20.61
CA SER A 203 7.16 0.10 20.30
C SER A 203 7.47 0.12 18.79
N SER A 204 6.72 -0.60 17.93
CA SER A 204 7.03 -0.72 16.48
C SER A 204 7.12 0.62 15.75
N LYS A 205 6.41 1.64 16.25
CA LYS A 205 6.45 3.02 15.75
C LYS A 205 7.79 3.73 15.95
N ASN A 206 8.73 3.08 16.64
CA ASN A 206 10.10 3.53 16.85
C ASN A 206 11.12 2.61 16.14
N PHE A 207 10.72 1.60 15.34
CA PHE A 207 11.65 0.67 14.67
C PHE A 207 11.29 0.42 13.18
N HIS A 208 12.30 0.46 12.31
CA HIS A 208 12.27 -0.23 11.01
C HIS A 208 12.32 -1.75 11.27
N ILE A 209 11.56 -2.53 10.51
CA ILE A 209 11.45 -3.98 10.70
C ILE A 209 11.76 -4.70 9.40
N VAL A 210 12.81 -5.51 9.41
CA VAL A 210 13.26 -6.40 8.34
C VAL A 210 12.88 -7.83 8.74
N ILE A 211 12.40 -8.63 7.78
CA ILE A 211 12.02 -10.05 7.99
C ILE A 211 12.55 -10.85 6.81
N ALA A 212 13.19 -11.98 7.08
CA ALA A 212 13.64 -12.94 6.07
C ALA A 212 13.11 -14.33 6.39
N ASN A 213 12.16 -14.80 5.56
CA ASN A 213 11.49 -16.08 5.72
C ASN A 213 12.18 -17.18 4.90
N ARG A 214 11.98 -18.44 5.30
CA ARG A 214 12.51 -19.61 4.58
C ARG A 214 11.67 -19.89 3.33
N ASP A 215 12.32 -20.24 2.22
CA ASP A 215 11.63 -20.63 0.97
C ASP A 215 10.60 -21.75 1.23
N ARG A 216 9.42 -21.58 0.62
CA ARG A 216 8.23 -22.41 0.78
C ARG A 216 8.47 -23.87 0.43
N LYS A 217 9.43 -24.15 -0.47
CA LYS A 217 9.88 -25.51 -0.84
C LYS A 217 10.51 -26.30 0.32
N PHE A 218 10.98 -25.62 1.38
CA PHE A 218 11.67 -26.23 2.52
C PHE A 218 10.87 -26.16 3.84
N LYS A 219 9.53 -26.02 3.76
CA LYS A 219 8.64 -25.98 4.94
C LYS A 219 8.48 -27.36 5.63
N SER A 220 9.51 -27.77 6.37
CA SER A 220 9.24 -28.35 7.71
C SER A 220 8.73 -27.25 8.66
N LYS A 221 8.16 -27.60 9.81
CA LYS A 221 7.63 -26.60 10.76
C LYS A 221 8.75 -25.68 11.27
N GLY A 222 8.55 -24.36 11.19
CA GLY A 222 9.36 -23.35 11.87
C GLY A 222 10.47 -22.68 11.04
N GLY A 223 11.24 -21.81 11.69
CA GLY A 223 12.33 -21.00 11.12
C GLY A 223 11.99 -19.53 10.83
N GLY A 224 12.86 -18.87 10.05
CA GLY A 224 12.76 -17.45 9.66
C GLY A 224 13.35 -16.48 10.69
N VAL A 225 14.00 -15.41 10.23
CA VAL A 225 14.64 -14.38 11.08
C VAL A 225 13.99 -13.01 10.90
N ALA A 226 14.10 -12.14 11.91
CA ALA A 226 13.69 -10.74 11.83
C ALA A 226 14.62 -9.82 12.63
N MET A 227 14.70 -8.57 12.20
CA MET A 227 15.56 -7.54 12.76
C MET A 227 14.76 -6.25 12.89
N LEU A 228 14.73 -5.66 14.09
CA LEU A 228 14.06 -4.39 14.38
C LEU A 228 15.13 -3.37 14.75
N ILE A 229 15.26 -2.34 13.91
CA ILE A 229 16.31 -1.32 13.95
C ILE A 229 15.63 0.00 14.32
N ARG A 230 16.05 0.63 15.41
CA ARG A 230 15.37 1.83 15.94
C ARG A 230 15.43 2.98 14.91
N ILE A 231 14.34 3.73 14.69
CA ILE A 231 14.18 4.73 13.61
C ILE A 231 15.20 5.88 13.63
N GLU A 232 15.90 6.07 14.74
CA GLU A 232 17.06 6.97 14.87
C GLU A 232 18.32 6.41 14.16
N LEU A 233 18.25 5.18 13.63
CA LEU A 233 19.22 4.45 12.82
C LEU A 233 18.51 3.91 11.56
N ILE A 234 19.00 4.26 10.36
CA ILE A 234 18.43 3.79 9.09
C ILE A 234 19.51 3.04 8.30
N ALA A 235 19.38 1.71 8.26
CA ALA A 235 20.12 0.79 7.40
C ALA A 235 19.28 -0.49 7.19
N VAL A 236 19.54 -1.21 6.10
CA VAL A 236 19.18 -2.61 5.87
C VAL A 236 20.39 -3.22 5.15
N ASP A 237 20.72 -4.46 5.54
CA ASP A 237 22.11 -4.88 5.75
C ASP A 237 22.85 -3.91 6.71
N ILE A 238 23.30 -4.41 7.86
CA ILE A 238 23.93 -3.55 8.85
C ILE A 238 25.42 -3.49 8.52
N SER A 239 25.88 -2.35 8.01
CA SER A 239 27.25 -1.89 8.23
C SER A 239 27.24 -0.50 8.85
N VAL A 240 27.73 -0.41 10.09
CA VAL A 240 27.68 0.79 10.95
C VAL A 240 28.97 1.56 10.76
N THR A 241 28.96 2.66 10.00
CA THR A 241 30.17 3.48 9.79
C THR A 241 30.24 4.65 10.78
N SER A 242 31.10 4.52 11.79
CA SER A 242 31.71 5.68 12.44
C SER A 242 32.53 6.46 11.39
N PHE A 243 32.89 7.71 11.68
CA PHE A 243 33.79 8.52 10.83
C PHE A 243 35.23 7.96 10.72
N LYS A 244 35.54 6.82 11.36
CA LYS A 244 36.79 6.05 11.19
C LYS A 244 36.63 4.51 11.10
N ASP A 245 35.46 3.93 11.40
CA ASP A 245 35.29 2.48 11.60
C ASP A 245 33.99 1.95 11.01
N LYS A 246 34.01 0.80 10.29
CA LYS A 246 32.84 0.12 9.73
C LYS A 246 32.58 -1.18 10.50
N ILE A 247 31.42 -1.33 11.17
CA ILE A 247 31.03 -2.59 11.85
C ILE A 247 29.91 -3.27 11.07
N ARG A 248 30.17 -4.40 10.38
CA ARG A 248 29.10 -5.20 9.74
C ARG A 248 28.44 -6.15 10.74
N LEU A 249 27.11 -6.25 10.77
CA LEU A 249 26.38 -7.19 11.64
C LEU A 249 25.45 -8.11 10.82
N ILE A 250 25.68 -9.41 10.93
CA ILE A 250 24.95 -10.45 10.19
C ILE A 250 24.11 -11.30 11.16
N LEU A 251 22.80 -11.40 10.90
CA LEU A 251 21.87 -12.25 11.65
C LEU A 251 21.67 -13.60 10.95
N VAL A 252 22.02 -14.70 11.62
CA VAL A 252 22.01 -16.07 11.05
C VAL A 252 20.99 -16.96 11.77
N TYR A 253 20.44 -17.94 11.04
CA TYR A 253 19.73 -19.08 11.60
C TYR A 253 20.03 -20.34 10.78
N ARG A 254 20.70 -21.32 11.38
CA ARG A 254 20.90 -22.67 10.80
C ARG A 254 19.93 -23.64 11.48
N PRO A 255 18.97 -24.26 10.75
CA PRO A 255 18.09 -25.26 11.33
C PRO A 255 18.85 -26.50 11.83
N PRO A 256 18.31 -27.22 12.84
CA PRO A 256 18.82 -28.55 13.21
C PRO A 256 18.75 -29.52 12.02
N ASN A 257 19.67 -30.48 12.01
CA ASN A 257 19.81 -31.50 10.95
C ASN A 257 20.00 -30.95 9.51
N THR A 258 20.58 -29.74 9.38
CA THR A 258 20.98 -29.18 8.07
C THR A 258 22.14 -29.98 7.47
N ALA A 259 21.99 -30.43 6.21
CA ALA A 259 22.98 -31.21 5.48
C ALA A 259 24.28 -30.43 5.16
N SER A 260 25.40 -31.14 5.03
CA SER A 260 26.74 -30.58 4.79
C SER A 260 26.83 -29.65 3.58
N SER A 261 26.22 -30.01 2.45
CA SER A 261 26.19 -29.19 1.23
C SER A 261 25.51 -27.82 1.43
N LEU A 262 24.52 -27.73 2.34
CA LEU A 262 23.89 -26.46 2.70
C LEU A 262 24.75 -25.64 3.67
N ILE A 263 25.58 -26.30 4.50
CA ILE A 263 26.53 -25.63 5.40
C ILE A 263 27.67 -25.02 4.59
N ASN A 264 28.24 -25.75 3.64
CA ASN A 264 29.32 -25.21 2.79
C ASN A 264 28.81 -24.08 1.88
N LYS A 265 27.53 -24.09 1.48
CA LYS A 265 26.90 -22.94 0.81
C LYS A 265 26.64 -21.76 1.76
N LEU A 266 26.24 -22.00 3.02
CA LEU A 266 26.12 -20.94 4.04
C LEU A 266 27.50 -20.30 4.32
N LEU A 267 28.54 -21.11 4.51
CA LEU A 267 29.91 -20.66 4.72
C LEU A 267 30.42 -19.84 3.53
N LYS A 268 30.29 -20.32 2.29
CA LYS A 268 30.70 -19.55 1.10
C LYS A 268 29.94 -18.22 0.97
N ASN A 269 28.67 -18.17 1.34
CA ASN A 269 27.92 -16.92 1.38
C ASN A 269 28.40 -15.97 2.49
N LEU A 270 28.81 -16.49 3.66
CA LEU A 270 29.37 -15.68 4.74
C LEU A 270 30.78 -15.18 4.40
N GLN A 271 31.63 -15.99 3.76
CA GLN A 271 32.97 -15.60 3.27
C GLN A 271 32.89 -14.34 2.39
N ASN A 272 31.96 -14.32 1.43
CA ASN A 272 31.71 -13.15 0.56
C ASN A 272 31.21 -11.90 1.30
N LEU A 273 30.82 -12.00 2.57
CA LEU A 273 30.34 -10.89 3.41
C LEU A 273 31.34 -10.50 4.51
N CYS A 274 32.47 -11.20 4.65
CA CYS A 274 33.47 -10.95 5.68
C CYS A 274 34.47 -9.86 5.28
N GLU A 275 34.09 -8.61 5.51
CA GLU A 275 34.99 -7.45 5.48
C GLU A 275 35.73 -7.27 6.83
N ASN A 276 36.52 -6.20 6.95
CA ASN A 276 37.08 -5.77 8.23
C ASN A 276 35.96 -5.45 9.24
N ASN A 277 36.12 -5.88 10.49
CA ASN A 277 35.24 -5.58 11.62
C ASN A 277 33.78 -6.03 11.39
N VAL A 278 33.58 -7.35 11.43
CA VAL A 278 32.31 -8.06 11.27
C VAL A 278 31.90 -8.68 12.61
N ILE A 279 30.59 -8.73 12.85
CA ILE A 279 29.93 -9.41 13.94
C ILE A 279 28.86 -10.33 13.34
N ILE A 280 28.81 -11.59 13.74
CA ILE A 280 27.82 -12.58 13.30
C ILE A 280 27.11 -13.11 14.54
N VAL A 281 25.78 -13.00 14.56
CA VAL A 281 24.96 -13.42 15.71
C VAL A 281 23.77 -14.25 15.25
N GLY A 282 23.46 -15.32 15.97
CA GLY A 282 22.41 -16.24 15.53
C GLY A 282 22.44 -17.60 16.21
N ASP A 283 21.38 -18.37 16.02
CA ASP A 283 21.32 -19.78 16.39
C ASP A 283 21.90 -20.63 15.26
N PHE A 284 23.01 -21.29 15.56
CA PHE A 284 23.72 -22.13 14.60
C PHE A 284 23.38 -23.62 14.75
N ASN A 285 22.63 -24.04 15.78
CA ASN A 285 22.31 -25.45 16.08
C ASN A 285 23.53 -26.40 15.98
N PHE A 286 24.69 -25.98 16.48
CA PHE A 286 25.81 -26.87 16.79
C PHE A 286 25.72 -27.25 18.26
N SER A 287 25.49 -28.53 18.55
CA SER A 287 25.49 -29.02 19.94
C SER A 287 26.91 -29.12 20.50
N ALA A 288 27.04 -29.31 21.81
CA ALA A 288 28.33 -29.61 22.46
C ALA A 288 29.03 -30.85 21.84
N ASN A 289 28.27 -31.78 21.27
CA ASN A 289 28.78 -32.96 20.56
C ASN A 289 29.22 -32.66 19.11
N ASN A 290 29.03 -31.43 18.63
CA ASN A 290 29.52 -30.98 17.32
C ASN A 290 30.78 -30.13 17.43
N ILE A 291 30.79 -29.17 18.36
CA ILE A 291 31.85 -28.20 18.61
C ILE A 291 32.02 -28.02 20.12
N ASN A 292 33.23 -28.20 20.61
CA ASN A 292 33.69 -27.76 21.92
C ASN A 292 34.41 -26.41 21.73
N TRP A 293 33.87 -25.36 22.35
CA TRP A 293 34.39 -23.99 22.25
C TRP A 293 35.55 -23.69 23.21
N ASP A 294 35.67 -24.42 24.31
CA ASP A 294 36.74 -24.24 25.30
C ASP A 294 38.09 -24.70 24.71
N ASN A 295 38.06 -25.82 23.97
CA ASN A 295 39.22 -26.39 23.29
C ASN A 295 39.29 -26.10 21.78
N ASN A 296 38.34 -25.33 21.22
CA ASN A 296 38.16 -25.11 19.77
C ASN A 296 38.30 -26.40 18.91
N THR A 297 37.62 -27.47 19.32
CA THR A 297 37.65 -28.77 18.62
C THR A 297 36.26 -29.17 18.12
N ALA A 298 36.20 -29.92 17.02
CA ALA A 298 34.95 -30.42 16.46
C ALA A 298 35.02 -31.90 16.11
N LEU A 299 34.01 -32.65 16.56
CA LEU A 299 33.88 -34.10 16.33
C LEU A 299 33.25 -34.41 14.96
N THR A 300 32.37 -33.53 14.46
CA THR A 300 31.67 -33.75 13.19
C THR A 300 32.31 -32.96 12.04
N LYS A 301 32.31 -33.51 10.81
CA LYS A 301 32.88 -32.84 9.63
C LYS A 301 32.36 -31.40 9.47
N CYS A 302 31.05 -31.20 9.60
CA CYS A 302 30.45 -29.86 9.50
C CYS A 302 30.77 -28.92 10.67
N GLY A 303 31.22 -29.45 11.82
CA GLY A 303 31.79 -28.64 12.89
C GLY A 303 33.22 -28.22 12.56
N LYS A 304 34.02 -29.12 11.95
CA LYS A 304 35.37 -28.81 11.47
C LYS A 304 35.35 -27.77 10.36
N GLU A 305 34.51 -27.96 9.32
CA GLU A 305 34.27 -26.99 8.23
C GLU A 305 33.87 -25.60 8.78
N PHE A 306 33.12 -25.55 9.90
CA PHE A 306 32.71 -24.29 10.54
C PHE A 306 33.82 -23.67 11.40
N LEU A 307 34.55 -24.45 12.20
CA LEU A 307 35.70 -23.96 12.97
C LEU A 307 36.84 -23.47 12.06
N GLU A 308 37.06 -24.12 10.92
CA GLU A 308 38.00 -23.69 9.90
C GLU A 308 37.63 -22.31 9.35
N PHE A 309 36.35 -22.07 9.02
CA PHE A 309 35.86 -20.73 8.66
C PHE A 309 36.05 -19.71 9.79
N VAL A 310 35.70 -20.06 11.03
CA VAL A 310 35.89 -19.19 12.21
C VAL A 310 37.36 -18.80 12.37
N THR A 311 38.27 -19.76 12.23
CA THR A 311 39.72 -19.56 12.35
C THR A 311 40.28 -18.71 11.19
N ASN A 312 39.97 -19.07 9.95
CA ASN A 312 40.50 -18.42 8.75
C ASN A 312 40.09 -16.93 8.65
N PHE A 313 38.90 -16.58 9.16
CA PHE A 313 38.40 -15.20 9.19
C PHE A 313 38.59 -14.52 10.57
N LYS A 314 39.39 -15.13 11.46
CA LYS A 314 39.77 -14.63 12.78
C LYS A 314 38.59 -14.26 13.70
N PHE A 315 37.49 -14.99 13.59
CA PHE A 315 36.33 -14.81 14.46
C PHE A 315 36.58 -15.43 15.85
N SER A 316 36.30 -14.66 16.90
CA SER A 316 36.18 -15.17 18.28
C SER A 316 34.70 -15.23 18.69
N ASN A 317 34.26 -16.30 19.35
CA ASN A 317 32.96 -16.35 20.01
C ASN A 317 33.02 -15.65 21.37
N ILE A 318 32.16 -14.66 21.58
CA ILE A 318 32.06 -13.88 22.82
C ILE A 318 31.16 -14.57 23.87
N ILE A 319 30.42 -15.62 23.50
CA ILE A 319 29.52 -16.35 24.40
C ILE A 319 30.19 -17.60 24.96
N THR A 320 30.64 -17.52 26.22
CA THR A 320 31.29 -18.60 26.97
C THR A 320 30.35 -19.35 27.93
N SER A 321 29.04 -19.03 27.92
CA SER A 321 28.05 -19.62 28.84
C SER A 321 26.80 -20.14 28.11
N PRO A 322 26.12 -21.19 28.62
CA PRO A 322 25.02 -21.85 27.91
C PRO A 322 23.87 -20.91 27.52
N THR A 323 23.51 -20.93 26.24
CA THR A 323 22.36 -20.19 25.69
C THR A 323 21.08 -21.01 25.69
N HIS A 324 21.17 -22.32 25.85
CA HIS A 324 20.05 -23.25 25.86
C HIS A 324 19.84 -23.89 27.24
N ASN A 325 18.59 -24.19 27.62
CA ASN A 325 18.25 -24.74 28.93
C ASN A 325 18.79 -26.15 29.24
N LYS A 326 19.34 -26.83 28.22
CA LYS A 326 20.07 -28.11 28.35
C LYS A 326 21.59 -27.95 28.45
N GLY A 327 22.09 -26.75 28.76
CA GLY A 327 23.53 -26.51 28.99
C GLY A 327 24.38 -26.33 27.72
N SER A 328 23.79 -26.26 26.53
CA SER A 328 24.53 -26.05 25.27
C SER A 328 24.63 -24.56 24.88
N ILE A 329 25.71 -24.20 24.19
CA ILE A 329 25.91 -22.91 23.52
C ILE A 329 25.49 -23.07 22.05
N LEU A 330 24.21 -22.83 21.75
CA LEU A 330 23.65 -22.96 20.39
C LEU A 330 23.62 -21.62 19.64
N ASP A 331 23.47 -20.55 20.42
CA ASP A 331 23.39 -19.18 19.94
C ASP A 331 24.76 -18.50 20.11
N LEU A 332 25.35 -18.03 19.02
CA LEU A 332 26.72 -17.51 18.99
C LEU A 332 26.72 -15.99 18.83
N LEU A 333 27.77 -15.34 19.34
CA LEU A 333 28.12 -13.94 19.05
C LEU A 333 29.58 -13.92 18.61
N LEU A 334 29.81 -14.12 17.31
CA LEU A 334 31.13 -14.14 16.70
C LEU A 334 31.56 -12.72 16.32
N THR A 335 32.82 -12.35 16.51
CA THR A 335 33.40 -11.14 15.88
C THR A 335 34.87 -11.30 15.55
N ASN A 336 35.33 -10.66 14.47
CA ASN A 336 36.76 -10.54 14.14
C ASN A 336 37.39 -9.23 14.67
N ASN A 337 36.64 -8.43 15.43
CA ASN A 337 37.19 -7.34 16.25
C ASN A 337 36.48 -7.28 17.62
N PRO A 338 37.00 -7.98 18.65
CA PRO A 338 36.42 -7.98 20.00
C PRO A 338 36.26 -6.58 20.61
N THR A 339 37.12 -5.62 20.26
CA THR A 339 37.08 -4.25 20.82
C THR A 339 35.85 -3.44 20.40
N SER A 340 35.13 -3.89 19.36
CA SER A 340 33.84 -3.34 18.95
C SER A 340 32.72 -3.61 19.95
N ILE A 341 32.86 -4.60 20.84
CA ILE A 341 31.84 -5.04 21.80
C ILE A 341 32.26 -4.61 23.22
N CYS A 342 31.49 -3.70 23.83
CA CYS A 342 31.75 -3.20 25.18
C CYS A 342 31.26 -4.11 26.31
N SER A 343 30.26 -4.96 26.04
CA SER A 343 29.72 -5.91 27.01
C SER A 343 28.84 -6.97 26.33
N SER A 344 28.76 -8.14 26.97
CA SER A 344 27.84 -9.24 26.65
C SER A 344 27.32 -9.86 27.95
N GLN A 345 26.04 -10.23 27.99
CA GLN A 345 25.42 -10.95 29.12
C GLN A 345 24.22 -11.79 28.65
N ILE A 346 23.94 -12.89 29.36
CA ILE A 346 22.76 -13.72 29.10
C ILE A 346 21.60 -13.33 30.04
N ASP A 347 20.42 -13.05 29.49
CA ASP A 347 19.19 -12.72 30.24
C ASP A 347 18.04 -13.71 29.89
N ALA A 348 16.89 -13.56 30.55
CA ALA A 348 15.69 -14.32 30.27
C ALA A 348 15.24 -14.20 28.80
N GLY A 349 15.03 -15.34 28.13
CA GLY A 349 14.36 -15.40 26.84
C GLY A 349 12.84 -15.17 26.94
N LEU A 350 12.16 -15.08 25.81
CA LEU A 350 10.70 -15.03 25.76
C LEU A 350 10.07 -16.29 26.38
N SER A 351 8.88 -16.15 26.97
CA SER A 351 8.14 -17.26 27.57
C SER A 351 7.92 -18.42 26.59
N THR A 352 8.03 -19.64 27.10
CA THR A 352 8.00 -20.89 26.31
C THR A 352 9.05 -20.95 25.20
N SER A 353 10.16 -20.21 25.31
CA SER A 353 11.43 -20.55 24.64
C SER A 353 12.32 -21.32 25.63
N ASP A 354 13.07 -22.29 25.12
CA ASP A 354 14.14 -23.03 25.80
C ASP A 354 15.53 -22.40 25.59
N HIS A 355 15.61 -21.38 24.74
CA HIS A 355 16.78 -20.51 24.56
C HIS A 355 16.70 -19.27 25.47
N PHE A 356 17.85 -18.69 25.76
CA PHE A 356 18.03 -17.47 26.56
C PHE A 356 18.34 -16.25 25.66
N SER A 357 18.17 -15.05 26.21
CA SER A 357 18.50 -13.80 25.50
C SER A 357 20.00 -13.52 25.56
N ILE A 358 20.60 -13.12 24.45
CA ILE A 358 21.93 -12.48 24.45
C ILE A 358 21.72 -10.96 24.43
N LEU A 359 22.20 -10.25 25.44
CA LEU A 359 22.28 -8.79 25.46
C LEU A 359 23.74 -8.38 25.20
N PHE A 360 23.99 -7.46 24.27
CA PHE A 360 25.34 -6.99 23.96
C PHE A 360 25.37 -5.51 23.55
N THR A 361 26.54 -4.88 23.61
CA THR A 361 26.71 -3.43 23.39
C THR A 361 27.84 -3.14 22.39
N LEU A 362 27.61 -2.32 21.37
CA LEU A 362 28.59 -1.93 20.33
C LEU A 362 29.05 -0.46 20.46
N LYS A 363 30.30 -0.11 20.12
CA LYS A 363 31.01 1.17 20.48
C LYS A 363 31.09 2.26 19.36
N LEU A 364 30.77 3.56 19.62
CA LEU A 364 30.89 4.76 18.71
C LEU A 364 31.05 6.14 19.48
N GLU A 365 30.39 7.25 19.06
CA GLU A 365 30.04 8.52 19.82
C GLU A 365 28.53 8.91 19.65
N LYS A 366 27.80 9.75 20.45
CA LYS A 366 26.29 9.97 20.47
C LYS A 366 25.72 11.30 19.85
N PRO A 367 24.40 11.36 19.48
CA PRO A 367 23.74 12.47 18.77
C PRO A 367 22.74 13.25 19.66
N LYS A 368 21.94 14.14 19.05
CA LYS A 368 20.83 14.88 19.70
C LYS A 368 19.46 14.50 19.08
N PRO A 369 18.38 14.38 19.88
CA PRO A 369 17.09 13.85 19.45
C PRO A 369 16.30 14.79 18.52
N GLN A 370 15.44 14.23 17.67
CA GLN A 370 14.63 14.98 16.72
C GLN A 370 13.63 15.92 17.44
N LYS A 371 13.65 17.20 17.06
CA LYS A 371 12.65 18.20 17.49
C LYS A 371 11.50 18.27 16.48
N ILE A 372 10.27 18.19 16.95
CA ILE A 372 9.10 18.73 16.26
C ILE A 372 8.99 20.21 16.61
N TYR A 373 8.74 21.03 15.59
CA TYR A 373 8.34 22.42 15.75
C TYR A 373 6.81 22.47 15.67
N TYR A 374 6.18 23.16 16.62
CA TYR A 374 4.76 23.48 16.57
C TYR A 374 4.58 24.96 16.89
N ARG A 375 3.57 25.58 16.27
CA ARG A 375 3.23 26.96 16.58
C ARG A 375 2.25 26.98 17.75
N ASP A 376 2.54 27.81 18.73
CA ASP A 376 1.62 28.09 19.83
C ASP A 376 0.65 29.20 19.43
N TYR A 377 -0.63 29.06 19.76
CA TYR A 377 -1.70 29.99 19.38
C TYR A 377 -2.44 30.55 20.61
N SER A 378 -1.82 30.53 21.79
CA SER A 378 -2.45 31.06 23.02
C SER A 378 -2.77 32.56 22.97
N ASN A 379 -1.92 33.41 22.37
CA ASN A 379 -2.07 34.87 22.40
C ASN A 379 -2.68 35.43 21.10
N LEU A 380 -3.67 34.74 20.53
CA LEU A 380 -4.35 35.15 19.29
C LEU A 380 -5.07 36.50 19.41
N TYR A 381 -5.55 36.88 20.60
CA TYR A 381 -6.23 38.15 20.83
C TYR A 381 -5.31 39.35 20.58
N GLN A 382 -4.08 39.29 21.10
CA GLN A 382 -3.05 40.30 20.87
C GLN A 382 -2.67 40.39 19.39
N LEU A 383 -2.43 39.24 18.74
CA LEU A 383 -2.12 39.20 17.31
C LEU A 383 -3.23 39.84 16.46
N ASN A 384 -4.50 39.58 16.78
CA ASN A 384 -5.64 40.16 16.07
C ASN A 384 -5.82 41.67 16.30
N SER A 385 -5.59 42.16 17.53
CA SER A 385 -5.69 43.60 17.84
C SER A 385 -4.52 44.41 17.26
N TYR A 386 -3.31 43.84 17.20
CA TYR A 386 -2.19 44.45 16.49
C TYR A 386 -2.37 44.46 14.97
N LEU A 387 -2.96 43.43 14.37
CA LEU A 387 -3.33 43.47 12.94
C LEU A 387 -4.33 44.60 12.64
N ILE A 388 -5.39 44.75 13.46
CA ILE A 388 -6.40 45.80 13.24
C ILE A 388 -5.78 47.21 13.36
N SER A 389 -4.98 47.47 14.39
CA SER A 389 -4.35 48.78 14.61
C SER A 389 -3.30 49.15 13.56
N ASN A 390 -2.69 48.18 12.88
CA ASN A 390 -1.68 48.39 11.83
C ASN A 390 -2.28 48.36 10.40
N PHE A 391 -3.61 48.30 10.25
CA PHE A 391 -4.27 48.22 8.94
C PHE A 391 -4.02 49.46 8.09
N ASN A 392 -4.19 50.66 8.64
CA ASN A 392 -4.15 51.92 7.88
C ASN A 392 -2.83 52.13 7.10
N LEU A 393 -1.72 51.56 7.60
CA LEU A 393 -0.39 51.63 6.98
C LEU A 393 -0.30 50.89 5.62
N ILE A 394 -1.28 50.05 5.25
CA ILE A 394 -1.33 49.42 3.92
C ILE A 394 -1.67 50.44 2.81
N TYR A 395 -2.40 51.51 3.14
CA TYR A 395 -2.77 52.57 2.19
C TYR A 395 -1.58 53.47 1.80
N GLU A 396 -0.50 53.45 2.58
CA GLU A 396 0.77 54.09 2.23
C GLU A 396 1.56 53.35 1.14
N LYS A 397 1.09 52.18 0.68
CA LYS A 397 1.78 51.32 -0.28
C LYS A 397 0.96 51.25 -1.56
N PHE A 398 1.55 51.65 -2.69
CA PHE A 398 0.83 51.74 -3.97
C PHE A 398 0.86 50.44 -4.76
N TYR A 399 1.99 49.71 -4.75
CA TYR A 399 2.14 48.48 -5.51
C TYR A 399 1.71 47.25 -4.72
N ILE A 400 1.21 46.23 -5.44
CA ILE A 400 0.73 44.99 -4.84
C ILE A 400 1.86 44.14 -4.22
N SER A 401 3.09 44.24 -4.74
CA SER A 401 4.29 43.72 -4.09
C SER A 401 4.38 44.24 -2.65
N ASP A 402 4.35 45.55 -2.51
CA ASP A 402 4.65 46.28 -1.28
C ASP A 402 3.54 46.05 -0.25
N LYS A 403 2.28 46.08 -0.68
CA LYS A 403 1.11 45.74 0.16
C LYS A 403 1.19 44.30 0.69
N TYR A 404 1.54 43.34 -0.16
CA TYR A 404 1.62 41.94 0.24
C TYR A 404 2.86 41.65 1.11
N GLU A 405 4.01 42.21 0.77
CA GLU A 405 5.25 42.07 1.55
C GLU A 405 5.12 42.76 2.91
N TYR A 406 4.46 43.92 2.99
CA TYR A 406 4.07 44.55 4.26
C TYR A 406 3.19 43.62 5.11
N LEU A 407 2.11 43.07 4.54
CA LEU A 407 1.23 42.13 5.25
C LEU A 407 2.01 40.90 5.75
N ILE A 408 2.85 40.29 4.92
CA ILE A 408 3.65 39.12 5.30
C ILE A 408 4.71 39.47 6.35
N ALA A 409 5.35 40.64 6.27
CA ALA A 409 6.31 41.10 7.27
C ALA A 409 5.64 41.37 8.64
N LEU A 410 4.52 42.10 8.64
CA LEU A 410 3.69 42.37 9.82
C LEU A 410 3.22 41.06 10.48
N VAL A 411 2.57 40.19 9.70
CA VAL A 411 2.08 38.89 10.18
C VAL A 411 3.24 38.01 10.67
N SER A 412 4.37 37.96 9.96
CA SER A 412 5.56 37.19 10.36
C SER A 412 6.17 37.70 11.66
N ASN A 413 6.19 39.01 11.91
CA ASN A 413 6.69 39.62 13.14
C ASN A 413 5.76 39.36 14.32
N LEU A 414 4.47 39.65 14.18
CA LEU A 414 3.46 39.30 15.19
C LEU A 414 3.41 37.79 15.47
N MET A 415 3.73 36.95 14.47
CA MET A 415 3.86 35.51 14.63
C MET A 415 5.13 35.07 15.38
N LYS A 416 6.21 35.85 15.39
CA LYS A 416 7.40 35.56 16.24
C LYS A 416 7.11 35.86 17.71
N GLU A 417 6.40 36.96 17.95
CA GLU A 417 6.11 37.53 19.26
C GLU A 417 4.94 36.83 19.97
N TYR A 418 3.74 36.85 19.37
CA TYR A 418 2.51 36.39 20.00
C TYR A 418 2.20 34.91 19.75
N THR A 419 2.71 34.32 18.66
CA THR A 419 2.46 32.89 18.34
C THR A 419 3.75 32.11 18.07
N PRO A 420 4.73 32.08 18.99
CA PRO A 420 6.08 31.56 18.71
C PRO A 420 6.12 30.07 18.31
N LEU A 421 7.16 29.72 17.53
CA LEU A 421 7.50 28.34 17.19
C LEU A 421 8.15 27.63 18.38
N ARG A 422 7.35 26.90 19.17
CA ARG A 422 7.83 26.08 20.28
C ARG A 422 8.39 24.74 19.77
N THR A 423 9.51 24.29 20.35
CA THR A 423 10.06 22.96 20.06
C THR A 423 9.58 21.94 21.07
N ALA A 424 8.83 20.94 20.62
CA ALA A 424 8.67 19.69 21.35
C ALA A 424 9.74 18.71 20.88
N THR A 425 10.61 18.22 21.78
CA THR A 425 11.38 17.02 21.47
C THR A 425 10.40 15.87 21.19
N LEU A 426 10.64 15.09 20.15
CA LEU A 426 10.08 13.75 20.06
C LEU A 426 10.74 12.89 21.14
N LYS A 427 10.25 13.03 22.38
CA LYS A 427 10.18 11.87 23.26
C LYS A 427 9.38 10.84 22.45
N PRO A 428 9.95 9.69 22.07
CA PRO A 428 9.19 8.67 21.35
C PRO A 428 7.93 8.40 22.15
N LYS A 429 6.79 8.14 21.48
CA LYS A 429 5.52 7.83 22.16
C LYS A 429 5.57 6.42 22.75
N SER A 430 6.50 6.22 23.68
CA SER A 430 6.55 5.14 24.64
C SER A 430 5.19 5.09 25.30
N ILE A 431 4.42 4.06 24.94
CA ILE A 431 3.20 3.71 25.63
C ILE A 431 3.66 3.06 26.92
N TYR A 432 4.12 3.88 27.86
CA TYR A 432 4.40 3.46 29.22
C TYR A 432 3.09 2.90 29.79
N TYR A 433 3.06 1.57 29.89
CA TYR A 433 2.04 0.90 30.68
C TYR A 433 2.06 1.52 32.10
N PRO A 434 0.89 1.70 32.74
CA PRO A 434 0.81 2.24 34.09
C PRO A 434 1.74 1.54 35.09
N LEU A 435 2.12 2.25 36.15
CA LEU A 435 3.12 1.78 37.13
C LEU A 435 2.77 0.41 37.72
N TYR A 436 1.49 0.08 37.91
CA TYR A 436 1.06 -1.24 38.39
C TYR A 436 1.43 -2.39 37.42
N ILE A 437 1.24 -2.20 36.11
CA ILE A 437 1.66 -3.19 35.10
C ILE A 437 3.19 -3.31 35.09
N ARG A 438 3.91 -2.19 35.21
CA ARG A 438 5.39 -2.18 35.25
C ARG A 438 5.95 -2.85 36.51
N LYS A 439 5.29 -2.72 37.67
CA LYS A 439 5.62 -3.47 38.90
C LYS A 439 5.43 -4.97 38.68
N LEU A 440 4.29 -5.41 38.14
CA LEU A 440 4.03 -6.83 37.84
C LEU A 440 5.03 -7.41 36.82
N ILE A 441 5.45 -6.64 35.82
CA ILE A 441 6.51 -7.02 34.87
C ILE A 441 7.85 -7.27 35.58
N LYS A 442 8.25 -6.38 36.50
CA LYS A 442 9.45 -6.59 37.32
C LYS A 442 9.32 -7.81 38.23
N HIS A 443 8.14 -8.02 38.83
CA HIS A 443 7.85 -9.21 39.63
C HIS A 443 8.00 -10.50 38.81
N LYS A 444 7.44 -10.54 37.59
CA LYS A 444 7.62 -11.66 36.65
C LYS A 444 9.10 -11.96 36.35
N LYS A 445 9.93 -10.93 36.15
CA LYS A 445 11.39 -11.10 35.96
C LYS A 445 12.06 -11.66 37.23
N GLY A 446 11.62 -11.26 38.43
CA GLY A 446 12.08 -11.83 39.70
C GLY A 446 11.76 -13.32 39.82
N LEU A 447 10.49 -13.69 39.64
CA LEU A 447 10.02 -15.08 39.66
C LEU A 447 10.77 -15.96 38.65
N PHE A 448 11.05 -15.45 37.44
CA PHE A 448 11.85 -16.19 36.45
C PHE A 448 13.29 -16.42 36.92
N LYS A 449 13.92 -15.45 37.60
CA LYS A 449 15.27 -15.60 38.16
C LYS A 449 15.31 -16.57 39.35
N GLN A 450 14.24 -16.66 40.13
CA GLN A 450 14.08 -17.68 41.18
C GLN A 450 13.89 -19.07 40.58
N PHE A 451 12.96 -19.21 39.63
CA PHE A 451 12.75 -20.45 38.87
C PHE A 451 14.05 -20.98 38.24
N LYS A 452 14.86 -20.11 37.62
CA LYS A 452 16.18 -20.47 37.06
C LYS A 452 17.21 -20.94 38.11
N LYS A 453 17.02 -20.66 39.40
CA LYS A 453 17.95 -21.02 40.49
C LYS A 453 17.50 -22.23 41.30
N SER A 454 16.20 -22.49 41.42
CA SER A 454 15.66 -23.52 42.31
C SER A 454 14.49 -24.34 41.74
N ASN A 455 14.16 -24.20 40.45
CA ASN A 455 12.95 -24.74 39.80
C ASN A 455 11.59 -24.30 40.42
N TYR A 456 11.61 -23.46 41.46
CA TYR A 456 10.42 -23.05 42.21
C TYR A 456 9.71 -21.83 41.56
N GLY A 457 8.40 -21.68 41.77
CA GLY A 457 7.64 -20.49 41.36
C GLY A 457 7.14 -20.46 39.90
N LEU A 458 7.21 -21.57 39.15
CA LEU A 458 6.75 -21.65 37.76
C LEU A 458 5.26 -21.30 37.60
N ASP A 459 4.38 -21.82 38.47
CA ASP A 459 2.95 -21.53 38.43
C ASP A 459 2.63 -20.07 38.71
N GLU A 460 3.39 -19.43 39.62
CA GLU A 460 3.23 -18.01 39.90
C GLU A 460 3.69 -17.16 38.71
N TYR A 461 4.81 -17.52 38.07
CA TYR A 461 5.26 -16.91 36.82
C TYR A 461 4.18 -17.02 35.72
N ILE A 462 3.48 -18.16 35.61
CA ILE A 462 2.36 -18.36 34.68
C ILE A 462 1.14 -17.50 35.08
N LYS A 463 0.78 -17.45 36.37
CA LYS A 463 -0.33 -16.66 36.93
C LYS A 463 -0.13 -15.16 36.71
N VAL A 464 1.06 -14.64 37.01
CA VAL A 464 1.46 -13.24 36.78
C VAL A 464 1.51 -12.94 35.28
N SER A 465 1.98 -13.86 34.43
CA SER A 465 1.95 -13.71 32.96
C SER A 465 0.54 -13.55 32.40
N LYS A 466 -0.42 -14.37 32.87
CA LYS A 466 -1.84 -14.22 32.52
C LYS A 466 -2.37 -12.85 32.96
N THR A 467 -2.11 -12.46 34.21
CA THR A 467 -2.55 -11.18 34.78
C THR A 467 -2.04 -9.97 33.99
N ILE A 468 -0.74 -9.93 33.66
CA ILE A 468 -0.14 -8.88 32.82
C ILE A 468 -0.84 -8.79 31.46
N LYS A 469 -1.12 -9.92 30.80
CA LYS A 469 -1.82 -9.98 29.51
C LYS A 469 -3.24 -9.40 29.59
N HIS A 470 -4.00 -9.71 30.65
CA HIS A 470 -5.33 -9.13 30.87
C HIS A 470 -5.27 -7.61 31.12
N LEU A 471 -4.36 -7.14 31.98
CA LEU A 471 -4.22 -5.71 32.30
C LEU A 471 -3.77 -4.88 31.09
N ILE A 472 -2.86 -5.40 30.26
CA ILE A 472 -2.43 -4.76 29.01
C ILE A 472 -3.59 -4.64 28.02
N ASN A 473 -4.40 -5.68 27.87
CA ASN A 473 -5.58 -5.65 26.99
C ASN A 473 -6.65 -4.67 27.50
N SER A 474 -6.88 -4.60 28.81
CA SER A 474 -7.79 -3.63 29.43
C SER A 474 -7.32 -2.18 29.18
N TYR A 475 -6.05 -1.89 29.43
CA TYR A 475 -5.45 -0.57 29.17
C TYR A 475 -5.51 -0.19 27.68
N LYS A 476 -5.21 -1.13 26.76
CA LYS A 476 -5.38 -0.93 25.31
C LYS A 476 -6.84 -0.59 24.94
N SER A 477 -7.82 -1.30 25.51
CA SER A 477 -9.26 -1.06 25.31
C SER A 477 -9.70 0.34 25.79
N GLN A 478 -9.32 0.73 27.00
CA GLN A 478 -9.61 2.07 27.56
C GLN A 478 -8.99 3.19 26.72
N LYS A 479 -7.76 3.00 26.24
CA LYS A 479 -7.04 3.97 25.39
C LYS A 479 -7.68 4.11 24.00
N ILE A 480 -8.19 3.03 23.43
CA ILE A 480 -8.97 3.11 22.18
C ILE A 480 -10.30 3.85 22.45
N LYS A 481 -11.01 3.54 23.55
CA LYS A 481 -12.27 4.20 23.93
C LYS A 481 -12.15 5.73 24.08
N SER A 482 -11.03 6.24 24.58
CA SER A 482 -10.80 7.70 24.72
C SER A 482 -10.36 8.39 23.42
N ILE A 483 -9.66 7.70 22.52
CA ILE A 483 -9.26 8.24 21.20
C ILE A 483 -10.43 8.22 20.20
N VAL A 484 -11.32 7.24 20.31
CA VAL A 484 -12.36 6.93 19.31
C VAL A 484 -13.71 7.51 19.70
N SER A 485 -14.06 8.66 19.10
CA SER A 485 -15.41 9.26 19.21
C SER A 485 -16.15 9.42 17.88
N SER A 486 -15.51 9.15 16.73
CA SER A 486 -16.15 9.27 15.41
C SER A 486 -15.47 8.43 14.33
N THR A 487 -16.17 8.21 13.20
CA THR A 487 -15.65 7.50 12.02
C THR A 487 -14.34 8.12 11.51
N LYS A 488 -14.28 9.45 11.37
CA LYS A 488 -13.09 10.20 10.95
C LYS A 488 -11.90 9.99 11.90
N LYS A 489 -12.14 9.91 13.22
CA LYS A 489 -11.10 9.59 14.22
C LYS A 489 -10.61 8.14 14.09
N ILE A 490 -11.50 7.16 13.89
CA ILE A 490 -11.07 5.75 13.65
C ILE A 490 -10.31 5.62 12.35
N TYR A 491 -10.81 6.19 11.26
CA TYR A 491 -10.12 6.17 9.96
C TYR A 491 -8.70 6.74 10.11
N THR A 492 -8.54 7.85 10.83
CA THR A 492 -7.22 8.45 11.10
C THR A 492 -6.35 7.56 11.99
N TYR A 493 -6.90 6.95 13.05
CA TYR A 493 -6.19 6.01 13.92
C TYR A 493 -5.71 4.76 13.15
N MET A 494 -6.58 4.14 12.37
CA MET A 494 -6.29 2.98 11.52
C MET A 494 -5.33 3.33 10.38
N LYS A 495 -5.46 4.51 9.77
CA LYS A 495 -4.51 5.03 8.77
C LYS A 495 -3.12 5.17 9.41
N ASN A 496 -3.02 5.81 10.56
CA ASN A 496 -1.76 6.02 11.30
C ASN A 496 -1.19 4.76 12.00
N ILE A 497 -1.73 3.57 11.71
CA ILE A 497 -1.21 2.26 12.16
C ILE A 497 -0.93 1.35 10.95
N SER A 498 -1.87 1.28 10.00
CA SER A 498 -1.72 0.47 8.78
C SER A 498 -0.85 1.13 7.70
N GLN A 499 -0.82 2.46 7.63
CA GLN A 499 0.28 3.17 7.00
C GLN A 499 1.40 3.31 8.04
N LYS A 500 2.49 2.57 7.82
CA LYS A 500 3.81 2.99 8.28
C LYS A 500 4.04 4.42 7.75
N TYR A 501 4.78 5.25 8.48
CA TYR A 501 5.53 6.30 7.81
C TYR A 501 6.52 5.59 6.87
N SER A 502 6.14 5.49 5.60
CA SER A 502 7.06 5.22 4.52
C SER A 502 7.55 6.57 4.05
N PRO A 503 8.73 7.06 4.51
CA PRO A 503 9.44 8.08 3.75
C PRO A 503 9.64 7.55 2.32
N ILE A 504 9.88 8.45 1.38
CA ILE A 504 10.25 8.05 0.02
C ILE A 504 11.51 7.17 0.14
N PRO A 505 11.51 5.94 -0.45
CA PRO A 505 12.59 4.97 -0.30
C PRO A 505 13.90 5.48 -0.94
N CYS A 506 14.90 4.63 -1.11
CA CYS A 506 15.92 4.92 -2.12
C CYS A 506 15.22 5.17 -3.47
N LEU A 507 15.69 6.19 -4.19
CA LEU A 507 15.39 6.28 -5.61
C LEU A 507 16.44 5.49 -6.39
N GLU A 508 16.07 4.91 -7.51
CA GLU A 508 17.01 4.32 -8.46
C GLU A 508 17.25 5.34 -9.58
N HIS A 509 18.52 5.66 -9.83
CA HIS A 509 18.92 6.60 -10.88
C HIS A 509 20.29 6.15 -11.38
N ASP A 510 20.43 5.97 -12.70
CA ASP A 510 21.68 5.55 -13.36
C ASP A 510 22.30 4.26 -12.74
N ASN A 511 21.42 3.29 -12.40
CA ASN A 511 21.72 2.04 -11.68
C ASN A 511 22.26 2.21 -10.24
N ILE A 512 22.17 3.41 -9.66
CA ILE A 512 22.62 3.73 -8.30
C ILE A 512 21.41 4.03 -7.40
N PHE A 513 21.41 3.47 -6.18
CA PHE A 513 20.39 3.76 -5.17
C PHE A 513 20.73 5.01 -4.35
N ILE A 514 19.84 6.00 -4.38
CA ILE A 514 20.04 7.33 -3.82
C ILE A 514 19.16 7.55 -2.59
N PHE A 515 19.81 7.74 -1.45
CA PHE A 515 19.19 7.76 -0.11
C PHE A 515 19.03 9.16 0.49
N ASP A 516 19.84 10.14 0.08
CA ASP A 516 19.88 11.50 0.62
C ASP A 516 18.68 12.35 0.14
N ASP A 517 17.96 12.99 1.06
CA ASP A 517 16.75 13.75 0.75
C ASP A 517 17.00 14.97 -0.17
N LYS A 518 18.18 15.61 -0.13
CA LYS A 518 18.53 16.72 -1.02
C LYS A 518 18.76 16.22 -2.45
N THR A 519 19.47 15.11 -2.62
CA THR A 519 19.66 14.49 -3.93
C THR A 519 18.33 13.95 -4.49
N LYS A 520 17.50 13.31 -3.66
CA LYS A 520 16.13 12.91 -4.06
C LYS A 520 15.30 14.09 -4.51
N CYS A 521 15.31 15.21 -3.78
CA CYS A 521 14.61 16.42 -4.19
C CYS A 521 15.06 16.88 -5.58
N ASN A 522 16.36 16.89 -5.87
CA ASN A 522 16.88 17.28 -7.17
C ASN A 522 16.46 16.30 -8.29
N ILE A 523 16.42 14.99 -8.05
CA ILE A 523 15.97 13.98 -9.04
C ILE A 523 14.49 14.15 -9.37
N PHE A 524 13.63 14.31 -8.36
CA PHE A 524 12.22 14.66 -8.62
C PHE A 524 12.10 16.02 -9.31
N SER A 525 12.98 16.98 -9.02
CA SER A 525 12.97 18.28 -9.69
C SER A 525 13.26 18.15 -11.18
N SER A 526 14.23 17.33 -11.60
CA SER A 526 14.54 17.12 -13.02
C SER A 526 13.48 16.27 -13.73
N VAL A 527 12.95 15.23 -13.07
CA VAL A 527 11.85 14.40 -13.60
C VAL A 527 10.56 15.22 -13.78
N PHE A 528 10.18 16.02 -12.78
CA PHE A 528 8.97 16.85 -12.87
C PHE A 528 9.15 18.04 -13.82
N ALA A 529 10.32 18.69 -13.88
CA ALA A 529 10.57 19.79 -14.83
C ALA A 529 10.33 19.36 -16.29
N ARG A 530 10.69 18.12 -16.66
CA ARG A 530 10.39 17.54 -17.99
C ARG A 530 8.88 17.51 -18.28
N SER A 531 8.04 17.25 -17.27
CA SER A 531 6.57 17.27 -17.41
C SER A 531 5.97 18.68 -17.56
N PHE A 532 6.73 19.72 -17.22
CA PHE A 532 6.29 21.13 -17.26
C PHE A 532 6.93 21.94 -18.40
N SER A 533 7.37 21.26 -19.47
CA SER A 533 8.16 21.83 -20.56
C SER A 533 7.40 22.00 -21.89
N ASN A 534 6.09 21.75 -21.92
CA ASN A 534 5.31 21.76 -23.15
C ASN A 534 4.97 23.19 -23.63
N PHE A 535 5.72 23.68 -24.60
CA PHE A 535 5.53 25.00 -25.21
C PHE A 535 5.41 24.85 -26.75
N PRO A 536 4.19 24.71 -27.30
CA PRO A 536 4.00 24.59 -28.74
C PRO A 536 4.38 25.88 -29.46
N THR A 537 5.24 25.75 -30.47
CA THR A 537 5.73 26.85 -31.31
C THR A 537 4.77 27.22 -32.44
N PHE A 538 3.80 26.36 -32.74
CA PHE A 538 2.74 26.58 -33.72
C PHE A 538 1.50 27.22 -33.08
N ASP A 539 0.65 27.83 -33.90
CA ASP A 539 -0.56 28.53 -33.48
C ASP A 539 -1.75 27.59 -33.19
N PRO A 540 -2.65 27.96 -32.25
CA PRO A 540 -3.80 27.13 -31.94
C PRO A 540 -4.75 27.03 -33.14
N PRO A 541 -5.48 25.91 -33.30
CA PRO A 541 -6.53 25.80 -34.32
C PRO A 541 -7.57 26.91 -34.21
N GLU A 542 -8.18 27.28 -35.34
CA GLU A 542 -9.36 28.15 -35.33
C GLU A 542 -10.48 27.50 -34.52
N LEU A 543 -11.07 28.27 -33.60
CA LEU A 543 -12.23 27.87 -32.84
C LEU A 543 -13.47 28.54 -33.41
N THR A 544 -14.57 27.79 -33.52
CA THR A 544 -15.87 28.38 -33.78
C THR A 544 -16.24 29.33 -32.63
N PRO A 545 -16.63 30.59 -32.92
CA PRO A 545 -16.98 31.57 -31.89
C PRO A 545 -18.07 31.04 -30.94
N CYS A 546 -17.74 30.92 -29.66
CA CYS A 546 -18.71 30.41 -28.69
C CYS A 546 -19.79 31.48 -28.43
N LYS A 547 -21.06 31.07 -28.39
CA LYS A 547 -22.17 31.97 -28.05
C LYS A 547 -22.29 32.06 -26.53
N PHE A 548 -22.04 33.24 -25.98
CA PHE A 548 -22.25 33.58 -24.57
C PHE A 548 -23.12 34.84 -24.48
N ILE A 549 -23.85 34.98 -23.37
CA ILE A 549 -24.82 36.07 -23.11
C ILE A 549 -24.06 37.36 -22.78
N ASN A 550 -23.16 37.29 -21.81
CA ASN A 550 -22.29 38.38 -21.37
C ASN A 550 -20.86 37.87 -21.24
N ALA A 551 -19.87 38.75 -21.39
CA ALA A 551 -18.48 38.42 -21.12
C ALA A 551 -18.17 38.57 -19.62
N LEU A 552 -17.38 37.65 -19.07
CA LEU A 552 -16.89 37.74 -17.68
C LEU A 552 -15.51 38.43 -17.68
N ASP A 553 -15.51 39.74 -17.45
CA ASP A 553 -14.30 40.59 -17.46
C ASP A 553 -13.72 40.83 -16.05
N ASP A 554 -14.58 41.15 -15.08
CA ASP A 554 -14.21 41.44 -13.68
C ASP A 554 -15.02 40.56 -12.72
N ILE A 555 -14.64 40.56 -11.44
CA ILE A 555 -15.28 39.80 -10.36
C ILE A 555 -15.51 40.70 -9.16
N GLU A 556 -16.76 40.78 -8.73
CA GLU A 556 -17.17 41.46 -7.51
C GLU A 556 -17.16 40.50 -6.31
N PHE A 557 -16.80 41.04 -5.14
CA PHE A 557 -16.79 40.31 -3.86
C PHE A 557 -16.80 41.32 -2.71
N SER A 558 -17.40 40.95 -1.59
CA SER A 558 -17.42 41.77 -0.37
C SER A 558 -16.42 41.29 0.68
N LEU A 559 -16.20 42.12 1.69
CA LEU A 559 -15.50 41.73 2.93
C LEU A 559 -16.16 40.49 3.58
N LEU A 560 -17.50 40.39 3.51
CA LEU A 560 -18.25 39.29 4.12
C LEU A 560 -17.99 37.94 3.40
N ASP A 561 -17.77 37.96 2.09
CA ASP A 561 -17.47 36.75 1.31
C ASP A 561 -16.09 36.20 1.66
N ILE A 562 -15.08 37.08 1.73
CA ILE A 562 -13.73 36.73 2.19
C ILE A 562 -13.80 36.16 3.61
N ASP A 563 -14.42 36.89 4.54
CA ASP A 563 -14.55 36.48 5.95
C ASP A 563 -15.26 35.13 6.10
N ASN A 564 -16.32 34.88 5.32
CA ASN A 564 -17.02 33.59 5.29
C ASN A 564 -16.14 32.45 4.74
N ILE A 565 -15.32 32.69 3.71
CA ILE A 565 -14.33 31.71 3.23
C ILE A 565 -13.30 31.43 4.33
N LEU A 566 -12.72 32.46 4.94
CA LEU A 566 -11.69 32.35 5.99
C LEU A 566 -12.22 31.58 7.22
N LYS A 567 -13.40 31.94 7.72
CA LYS A 567 -14.12 31.23 8.81
C LYS A 567 -14.28 29.74 8.52
N ASN A 568 -14.51 29.35 7.27
CA ASN A 568 -14.76 27.96 6.87
C ASN A 568 -13.51 27.17 6.46
N LEU A 569 -12.32 27.78 6.45
CA LEU A 569 -11.07 27.09 6.12
C LEU A 569 -10.80 25.85 7.01
N PRO A 570 -10.16 24.79 6.48
CA PRO A 570 -9.82 23.60 7.25
C PRO A 570 -8.56 23.83 8.11
N ASN A 571 -8.58 23.39 9.36
CA ASN A 571 -7.43 23.47 10.27
C ASN A 571 -6.24 22.66 9.71
N ASN A 572 -5.31 23.35 9.04
CA ASN A 572 -4.13 22.79 8.40
C ASN A 572 -2.96 23.78 8.53
N ASN A 573 -1.80 23.28 8.97
CA ASN A 573 -0.59 24.07 9.17
C ASN A 573 0.38 24.01 7.97
N CYS A 574 0.02 23.32 6.89
CA CYS A 574 0.78 23.41 5.63
C CYS A 574 0.67 24.83 5.05
N CYS A 575 1.80 25.32 4.54
CA CYS A 575 2.03 26.66 4.01
C CYS A 575 2.99 26.57 2.81
N ALA A 576 3.03 27.62 1.99
CA ALA A 576 3.98 27.75 0.89
C ALA A 576 5.23 28.51 1.37
N GLU A 577 5.91 29.22 0.47
CA GLU A 577 7.07 30.06 0.82
C GLU A 577 6.69 31.26 1.70
N ASP A 578 5.42 31.69 1.62
CA ASP A 578 4.82 32.73 2.47
C ASP A 578 4.76 32.40 3.98
N GLY A 579 4.88 31.12 4.36
CA GLY A 579 4.73 30.66 5.75
C GLY A 579 3.30 30.79 6.32
N ILE A 580 2.33 31.23 5.52
CA ILE A 580 0.95 31.47 5.94
C ILE A 580 0.14 30.17 5.80
N SER A 581 -0.61 29.82 6.85
CA SER A 581 -1.36 28.56 6.93
C SER A 581 -2.85 28.80 7.14
N TYR A 582 -3.68 27.84 6.69
CA TYR A 582 -5.14 27.93 6.88
C TYR A 582 -5.55 27.99 8.36
N THR A 583 -4.81 27.37 9.28
CA THR A 583 -5.07 27.52 10.72
C THR A 583 -4.89 28.97 11.20
N LEU A 584 -3.88 29.68 10.68
CA LEU A 584 -3.66 31.10 11.00
C LEU A 584 -4.75 31.97 10.37
N LEU A 585 -4.99 31.85 9.06
CA LEU A 585 -6.01 32.62 8.35
C LEU A 585 -7.40 32.48 8.98
N LYS A 586 -7.76 31.26 9.40
CA LYS A 586 -9.01 30.97 10.13
C LYS A 586 -9.06 31.61 11.52
N ALA A 587 -7.93 31.69 12.22
CA ALA A 587 -7.83 32.27 13.56
C ALA A 587 -7.78 33.81 13.56
N CYS A 588 -7.41 34.41 12.42
CA CYS A 588 -7.27 35.85 12.22
C CYS A 588 -8.31 36.39 11.22
N HIS A 589 -9.42 35.68 11.02
CA HIS A 589 -10.32 35.90 9.87
C HIS A 589 -10.82 37.35 9.78
N SER A 590 -11.31 37.92 10.88
CA SER A 590 -11.86 39.28 10.93
C SER A 590 -10.79 40.36 10.84
N SER A 591 -9.61 40.15 11.41
CA SER A 591 -8.51 41.11 11.42
C SER A 591 -7.75 41.16 10.09
N ILE A 592 -7.67 40.04 9.36
CA ILE A 592 -6.94 39.96 8.09
C ILE A 592 -7.81 40.20 6.85
N THR A 593 -9.14 40.05 6.95
CA THR A 593 -10.07 40.26 5.83
C THR A 593 -9.92 41.62 5.13
N PRO A 594 -9.80 42.76 5.82
CA PRO A 594 -9.62 44.07 5.17
C PRO A 594 -8.34 44.13 4.31
N PHE A 595 -7.21 43.65 4.84
CA PHE A 595 -5.94 43.55 4.09
C PHE A 595 -6.07 42.68 2.84
N LEU A 596 -6.75 41.53 2.95
CA LEU A 596 -6.95 40.63 1.81
C LEU A 596 -7.88 41.22 0.77
N SER A 597 -8.93 41.94 1.16
CA SER A 597 -9.86 42.58 0.24
C SER A 597 -9.18 43.62 -0.65
N ASP A 598 -8.38 44.48 -0.05
CA ASP A 598 -7.58 45.51 -0.73
C ASP A 598 -6.53 44.89 -1.68
N ILE A 599 -5.78 43.90 -1.21
CA ILE A 599 -4.80 43.17 -2.04
C ILE A 599 -5.48 42.40 -3.19
N PHE A 600 -6.64 41.78 -2.96
CA PHE A 600 -7.36 41.03 -3.99
C PHE A 600 -7.95 41.94 -5.07
N ARG A 601 -8.52 43.08 -4.69
CA ARG A 601 -9.09 44.06 -5.62
C ARG A 601 -7.99 44.63 -6.51
N LEU A 602 -6.90 45.10 -5.91
CA LEU A 602 -5.71 45.57 -6.65
C LEU A 602 -5.09 44.49 -7.54
N SER A 603 -5.11 43.21 -7.12
CA SER A 603 -4.61 42.09 -7.93
C SER A 603 -5.42 41.91 -9.21
N LEU A 604 -6.75 41.94 -9.10
CA LEU A 604 -7.66 41.81 -10.24
C LEU A 604 -7.60 43.04 -11.15
N ASP A 605 -7.62 44.25 -10.60
CA ASP A 605 -7.56 45.49 -11.39
C ASP A 605 -6.28 45.64 -12.21
N THR A 606 -5.15 45.18 -11.68
CA THR A 606 -3.84 45.25 -12.36
C THR A 606 -3.51 44.00 -13.19
N GLY A 607 -4.18 42.87 -12.93
CA GLY A 607 -3.76 41.55 -13.40
C GLY A 607 -2.44 41.05 -12.79
N ILE A 608 -1.86 41.76 -11.81
CA ILE A 608 -0.57 41.42 -11.17
C ILE A 608 -0.82 40.56 -9.93
N LEU A 609 0.01 39.54 -9.72
CA LEU A 609 0.02 38.71 -8.51
C LEU A 609 1.34 38.92 -7.76
N PRO A 610 1.33 38.95 -6.40
CA PRO A 610 2.55 38.86 -5.59
C PRO A 610 3.42 37.67 -5.98
N GLN A 611 4.74 37.88 -6.05
CA GLN A 611 5.67 36.86 -6.53
C GLN A 611 5.61 35.56 -5.69
N ALA A 612 5.34 35.67 -4.39
CA ALA A 612 5.15 34.52 -3.50
C ALA A 612 3.97 33.61 -3.88
N TRP A 613 2.97 34.10 -4.63
CA TRP A 613 1.86 33.26 -5.14
C TRP A 613 2.29 32.44 -6.36
N LYS A 614 3.31 32.90 -7.10
CA LYS A 614 3.90 32.22 -8.26
C LYS A 614 4.95 31.16 -7.88
N VAL A 615 5.32 31.06 -6.61
CA VAL A 615 6.21 29.99 -6.09
C VAL A 615 5.38 28.88 -5.44
N SER A 616 5.75 27.62 -5.69
CA SER A 616 5.10 26.46 -5.07
C SER A 616 6.09 25.43 -4.50
N TYR A 617 5.67 24.72 -3.45
CA TYR A 617 6.41 23.57 -2.91
C TYR A 617 5.78 22.27 -3.42
N ILE A 618 6.53 21.50 -4.22
CA ILE A 618 6.05 20.23 -4.76
C ILE A 618 6.36 19.09 -3.79
N THR A 619 5.34 18.30 -3.45
CA THR A 619 5.46 17.07 -2.67
C THR A 619 5.27 15.85 -3.58
N PRO A 620 6.27 14.95 -3.72
CA PRO A 620 6.10 13.74 -4.53
C PRO A 620 5.10 12.76 -3.90
N VAL A 621 4.07 12.36 -4.64
CA VAL A 621 3.06 11.38 -4.18
C VAL A 621 3.00 10.17 -5.10
N PHE A 622 3.34 8.99 -4.57
CA PHE A 622 3.38 7.71 -5.31
C PHE A 622 2.04 7.34 -5.96
N LYS A 623 2.05 7.03 -7.27
CA LYS A 623 0.89 6.73 -8.11
C LYS A 623 0.64 5.21 -8.24
N LYS A 624 1.56 4.49 -8.89
CA LYS A 624 1.52 3.02 -9.15
C LYS A 624 2.92 2.55 -9.59
N GLY A 625 3.14 1.25 -9.74
CA GLY A 625 4.41 0.70 -10.24
C GLY A 625 5.42 0.40 -9.13
N ASP A 626 6.71 0.47 -9.46
CA ASP A 626 7.79 0.42 -8.46
C ASP A 626 7.97 1.78 -7.75
N LYS A 627 8.44 1.76 -6.50
CA LYS A 627 8.61 2.94 -5.65
C LYS A 627 10.00 3.58 -5.70
N ASN A 628 10.99 2.91 -6.27
CA ASN A 628 12.34 3.44 -6.39
C ASN A 628 12.48 4.27 -7.68
N ASN A 629 11.75 3.96 -8.76
CA ASN A 629 11.63 4.88 -9.90
C ASN A 629 10.82 6.15 -9.51
N ALA A 630 11.41 7.33 -9.71
CA ALA A 630 10.82 8.64 -9.46
C ALA A 630 9.62 8.99 -10.38
N GLU A 631 9.57 8.47 -11.60
CA GLU A 631 8.48 8.70 -12.59
C GLU A 631 7.13 8.15 -12.11
N ASN A 632 7.15 7.19 -11.17
CA ASN A 632 5.96 6.61 -10.57
C ASN A 632 5.29 7.50 -9.51
N TYR A 633 5.71 8.78 -9.40
CA TYR A 633 5.17 9.78 -8.47
C TYR A 633 4.50 10.95 -9.21
N ARG A 634 3.51 11.58 -8.56
CA ARG A 634 2.85 12.83 -9.01
C ARG A 634 3.43 14.06 -8.30
N PRO A 635 3.59 15.19 -8.99
CA PRO A 635 3.98 16.47 -8.39
C PRO A 635 2.77 17.19 -7.75
N ILE A 636 2.51 16.97 -6.45
CA ILE A 636 1.44 17.71 -5.77
C ILE A 636 1.96 19.07 -5.31
N SER A 637 1.40 20.14 -5.87
CA SER A 637 1.79 21.53 -5.63
C SER A 637 1.13 22.10 -4.37
N ILE A 638 1.94 22.67 -3.48
CA ILE A 638 1.48 23.50 -2.36
C ILE A 638 1.69 24.97 -2.76
N THR A 639 0.60 25.65 -3.14
CA THR A 639 0.56 27.08 -3.46
C THR A 639 0.20 27.93 -2.23
N SER A 640 0.39 29.26 -2.31
CA SER A 640 0.07 30.21 -1.24
C SER A 640 -1.36 30.01 -0.71
N THR A 641 -1.52 29.99 0.62
CA THR A 641 -2.85 29.82 1.22
C THR A 641 -3.74 31.04 1.06
N ILE A 642 -3.14 32.23 0.87
CA ILE A 642 -3.85 33.49 0.58
C ILE A 642 -4.35 33.49 -0.88
N CYS A 643 -3.49 33.14 -1.84
CA CYS A 643 -3.88 33.00 -3.25
C CYS A 643 -5.10 32.08 -3.41
N ARG A 644 -5.13 30.96 -2.67
CA ARG A 644 -6.23 29.98 -2.71
C ARG A 644 -7.57 30.47 -2.15
N VAL A 645 -7.61 31.63 -1.49
CA VAL A 645 -8.85 32.32 -1.10
C VAL A 645 -9.37 33.15 -2.28
N LEU A 646 -8.51 33.90 -2.98
CA LEU A 646 -8.89 34.59 -4.20
C LEU A 646 -9.30 33.60 -5.31
N GLU A 647 -8.54 32.51 -5.49
CA GLU A 647 -8.92 31.43 -6.41
C GLU A 647 -10.30 30.81 -6.10
N ARG A 648 -10.79 30.88 -4.85
CA ARG A 648 -12.14 30.40 -4.48
C ARG A 648 -13.21 31.35 -5.01
N ILE A 649 -13.05 32.65 -4.76
CA ILE A 649 -13.93 33.71 -5.27
C ILE A 649 -14.02 33.64 -6.81
N ILE A 650 -12.87 33.49 -7.47
CA ILE A 650 -12.77 33.34 -8.92
C ILE A 650 -13.44 32.07 -9.41
N LEU A 651 -13.22 30.93 -8.75
CA LEU A 651 -13.86 29.66 -9.12
C LEU A 651 -15.39 29.73 -9.02
N ASP A 652 -15.93 30.35 -7.98
CA ASP A 652 -17.37 30.37 -7.76
C ASP A 652 -18.07 31.28 -8.80
N SER A 653 -17.43 32.38 -9.23
CA SER A 653 -17.88 33.23 -10.35
C SER A 653 -17.77 32.53 -11.71
N LEU A 654 -16.62 31.87 -11.98
CA LEU A 654 -16.42 31.09 -13.22
C LEU A 654 -17.45 29.97 -13.37
N LEU A 655 -17.84 29.30 -12.27
CA LEU A 655 -18.84 28.23 -12.32
C LEU A 655 -20.24 28.75 -12.67
N ILE A 656 -20.59 29.99 -12.32
CA ILE A 656 -21.86 30.62 -12.72
C ILE A 656 -21.83 30.87 -14.24
N HIS A 657 -20.80 31.57 -14.73
CA HIS A 657 -20.63 31.85 -16.17
C HIS A 657 -20.65 30.59 -17.05
N LEU A 658 -20.06 29.49 -16.58
CA LEU A 658 -20.06 28.20 -17.29
C LEU A 658 -21.41 27.47 -17.26
N GLU A 659 -22.21 27.62 -16.19
CA GLU A 659 -23.55 27.00 -16.05
C GLU A 659 -24.60 27.82 -16.85
N GLU A 660 -24.55 29.16 -16.81
CA GLU A 660 -25.45 30.05 -17.56
C GLU A 660 -25.26 29.96 -19.09
N ASN A 661 -24.00 29.93 -19.55
CA ASN A 661 -23.67 29.86 -20.97
C ASN A 661 -23.57 28.41 -21.51
N ASN A 662 -23.92 27.40 -20.70
CA ASN A 662 -23.91 25.97 -21.07
C ASN A 662 -22.59 25.47 -21.70
N ILE A 663 -21.45 26.03 -21.26
CA ILE A 663 -20.15 25.85 -21.92
C ILE A 663 -19.62 24.41 -21.78
N ILE A 664 -19.80 23.77 -20.62
CA ILE A 664 -19.18 22.47 -20.33
C ILE A 664 -20.07 21.34 -20.86
N SER A 665 -19.50 20.50 -21.73
CA SER A 665 -20.17 19.37 -22.36
C SER A 665 -20.83 18.42 -21.37
N GLU A 666 -22.07 18.00 -21.66
CA GLU A 666 -22.80 17.01 -20.85
C GLU A 666 -22.09 15.65 -20.73
N SER A 667 -21.13 15.35 -21.62
CA SER A 667 -20.29 14.15 -21.53
C SER A 667 -19.25 14.23 -20.41
N GLN A 668 -19.06 15.39 -19.76
CA GLN A 668 -18.15 15.56 -18.63
C GLN A 668 -18.84 15.22 -17.30
N PHE A 669 -18.18 14.37 -16.50
CA PHE A 669 -18.66 13.95 -15.17
C PHE A 669 -17.64 14.22 -14.05
N GLY A 670 -16.41 14.61 -14.37
CA GLY A 670 -15.38 14.97 -13.40
C GLY A 670 -15.55 16.40 -12.87
N PHE A 671 -15.29 16.59 -11.57
CA PHE A 671 -15.26 17.87 -10.84
C PHE A 671 -16.51 18.78 -10.85
N LEU A 672 -17.52 18.51 -11.67
CA LEU A 672 -18.77 19.29 -11.73
C LEU A 672 -19.72 18.99 -10.56
N LYS A 673 -20.52 20.00 -10.17
CA LYS A 673 -21.69 19.83 -9.27
C LYS A 673 -22.68 18.82 -9.91
N LYS A 674 -23.48 18.13 -9.08
CA LYS A 674 -24.52 17.15 -9.49
C LYS A 674 -24.00 15.89 -10.25
N ARG A 675 -22.79 15.90 -10.82
CA ARG A 675 -22.14 14.76 -11.49
C ARG A 675 -21.26 13.94 -10.52
N SER A 676 -20.95 12.69 -10.88
CA SER A 676 -20.14 11.76 -10.08
C SER A 676 -19.57 10.60 -10.93
N THR A 677 -18.64 9.83 -10.34
CA THR A 677 -18.16 8.58 -10.96
C THR A 677 -19.31 7.60 -11.18
N THR A 678 -20.17 7.41 -10.18
CA THR A 678 -21.34 6.51 -10.26
C THR A 678 -22.27 6.88 -11.40
N THR A 679 -22.58 8.17 -11.61
CA THR A 679 -23.49 8.60 -12.70
C THR A 679 -22.93 8.31 -14.09
N GLN A 680 -21.62 8.47 -14.32
CA GLN A 680 -21.01 8.11 -15.60
C GLN A 680 -21.03 6.59 -15.82
N LEU A 681 -20.74 5.82 -14.77
CA LEU A 681 -20.77 4.37 -14.82
C LEU A 681 -22.19 3.83 -15.07
N ILE A 682 -23.24 4.46 -14.52
CA ILE A 682 -24.64 4.11 -14.82
C ILE A 682 -24.91 4.31 -16.32
N PHE A 683 -24.64 5.50 -16.87
CA PHE A 683 -24.84 5.79 -18.30
C PHE A 683 -24.12 4.77 -19.19
N THR A 684 -22.82 4.57 -18.92
CA THR A 684 -21.95 3.67 -19.69
C THR A 684 -22.46 2.22 -19.64
N PHE A 685 -22.74 1.71 -18.44
CA PHE A 685 -23.20 0.33 -18.26
C PHE A 685 -24.62 0.10 -18.82
N SER A 686 -25.53 1.07 -18.71
CA SER A 686 -26.88 0.97 -19.29
C SER A 686 -26.85 0.80 -20.80
N HIS A 687 -25.98 1.52 -21.52
CA HIS A 687 -25.82 1.35 -22.97
C HIS A 687 -25.26 -0.03 -23.32
N TRP A 688 -24.20 -0.49 -22.63
CA TRP A 688 -23.61 -1.80 -22.90
C TRP A 688 -24.55 -2.97 -22.58
N TYR A 689 -25.25 -2.88 -21.46
CA TYR A 689 -26.22 -3.89 -21.04
C TYR A 689 -27.38 -3.98 -22.03
N ARG A 690 -27.91 -2.83 -22.48
CA ARG A 690 -28.95 -2.77 -23.51
C ARG A 690 -28.46 -3.35 -24.85
N ALA A 691 -27.25 -3.03 -25.28
CA ALA A 691 -26.67 -3.57 -26.50
C ALA A 691 -26.62 -5.11 -26.49
N VAL A 692 -26.13 -5.70 -25.39
CA VAL A 692 -26.06 -7.16 -25.23
C VAL A 692 -27.45 -7.81 -25.23
N LEU A 693 -28.46 -7.18 -24.62
CA LEU A 693 -29.85 -7.66 -24.69
C LEU A 693 -30.42 -7.62 -26.13
N GLU A 694 -30.10 -6.58 -26.89
CA GLU A 694 -30.48 -6.45 -28.31
C GLU A 694 -29.63 -7.33 -29.26
N SER A 695 -28.78 -8.22 -28.72
CA SER A 695 -27.82 -9.03 -29.48
C SER A 695 -26.85 -8.23 -30.36
N LYS A 696 -26.61 -6.97 -29.99
CA LYS A 696 -25.58 -6.09 -30.55
C LYS A 696 -24.27 -6.27 -29.78
N ASN A 697 -23.19 -5.80 -30.38
CA ASN A 697 -21.87 -5.72 -29.76
C ASN A 697 -21.56 -4.28 -29.35
N VAL A 698 -20.53 -4.12 -28.52
CA VAL A 698 -19.93 -2.83 -28.20
C VAL A 698 -18.42 -2.95 -28.25
N ASP A 699 -17.77 -2.00 -28.91
CA ASP A 699 -16.33 -1.79 -28.81
C ASP A 699 -16.09 -0.46 -28.07
N CYS A 700 -15.28 -0.50 -27.02
CA CYS A 700 -15.02 0.63 -26.14
C CYS A 700 -13.51 0.91 -26.04
N ALA A 701 -13.09 2.11 -26.40
CA ALA A 701 -11.72 2.58 -26.20
C ALA A 701 -11.61 3.42 -24.92
N TYR A 702 -10.60 3.13 -24.12
CA TYR A 702 -10.16 3.91 -22.96
C TYR A 702 -8.87 4.64 -23.34
N ILE A 703 -8.84 5.96 -23.16
CA ILE A 703 -7.76 6.83 -23.64
C ILE A 703 -7.11 7.52 -22.43
N ASP A 704 -5.81 7.26 -22.21
CA ASP A 704 -5.00 7.79 -21.09
C ASP A 704 -4.11 8.93 -21.62
N LEU A 705 -4.26 10.15 -21.09
CA LEU A 705 -3.48 11.32 -21.50
C LEU A 705 -2.14 11.41 -20.73
N LYS A 706 -1.05 11.78 -21.43
CA LYS A 706 0.27 11.96 -20.82
C LYS A 706 0.30 13.23 -19.96
N HIS A 707 0.45 13.04 -18.64
CA HIS A 707 0.68 14.13 -17.68
C HIS A 707 -0.35 15.26 -17.77
N ALA A 708 -1.61 14.94 -18.09
CA ALA A 708 -2.61 15.87 -18.62
C ALA A 708 -2.69 17.26 -17.94
N PHE A 709 -2.68 17.31 -16.61
CA PHE A 709 -2.69 18.56 -15.84
C PHE A 709 -1.39 19.37 -15.95
N ASP A 710 -0.26 18.69 -16.05
CA ASP A 710 1.10 19.25 -16.05
C ASP A 710 1.52 19.68 -17.48
N SER A 711 0.94 19.05 -18.51
CA SER A 711 1.23 19.28 -19.92
C SER A 711 0.49 20.45 -20.57
N VAL A 712 -0.57 21.02 -19.97
CA VAL A 712 -1.46 21.98 -20.67
C VAL A 712 -0.70 23.22 -21.23
N PRO A 713 -0.72 23.49 -22.54
CA PRO A 713 -0.16 24.71 -23.10
C PRO A 713 -0.90 25.97 -22.63
N ILE A 714 -0.20 26.88 -21.95
CA ILE A 714 -0.82 28.09 -21.36
C ILE A 714 -1.41 29.00 -22.45
N ARG A 715 -0.71 29.19 -23.57
CA ARG A 715 -1.16 30.02 -24.71
C ARG A 715 -2.50 29.53 -25.27
N PHE A 716 -2.64 28.22 -25.47
CA PHE A 716 -3.85 27.61 -26.02
C PHE A 716 -4.99 27.62 -24.99
N LEU A 717 -4.69 27.48 -23.69
CA LEU A 717 -5.70 27.63 -22.63
C LEU A 717 -6.24 29.06 -22.56
N LEU A 718 -5.39 30.09 -22.64
CA LEU A 718 -5.84 31.48 -22.68
C LEU A 718 -6.70 31.78 -23.92
N TYR A 719 -6.36 31.20 -25.07
CA TYR A 719 -7.18 31.30 -26.29
C TYR A 719 -8.54 30.59 -26.15
N LYS A 720 -8.61 29.39 -25.55
CA LYS A 720 -9.89 28.73 -25.23
C LYS A 720 -10.73 29.53 -24.22
N LEU A 721 -10.11 30.09 -23.18
CA LEU A 721 -10.76 30.99 -22.20
C LEU A 721 -11.34 32.24 -22.89
N PHE A 722 -10.60 32.80 -23.85
CA PHE A 722 -11.10 33.89 -24.69
C PHE A 722 -12.27 33.44 -25.57
N ASN A 723 -12.25 32.26 -26.19
CA ASN A 723 -13.39 31.83 -27.00
C ASN A 723 -14.69 31.69 -26.18
N ILE A 724 -14.62 31.28 -24.91
CA ILE A 724 -15.79 31.13 -24.03
C ILE A 724 -16.20 32.41 -23.27
N GLY A 725 -15.74 33.59 -23.70
CA GLY A 725 -16.21 34.87 -23.18
C GLY A 725 -15.53 35.40 -21.90
N ILE A 726 -14.43 34.81 -21.44
CA ILE A 726 -13.65 35.36 -20.31
C ILE A 726 -12.72 36.47 -20.85
N ARG A 727 -12.72 37.67 -20.25
CA ARG A 727 -12.12 38.89 -20.81
C ARG A 727 -11.27 39.68 -19.81
N GLY A 728 -10.67 40.76 -20.32
CA GLY A 728 -9.99 41.85 -19.60
C GLY A 728 -9.29 41.46 -18.29
N LYS A 729 -9.75 42.04 -17.18
CA LYS A 729 -9.07 41.94 -15.88
C LYS A 729 -8.87 40.49 -15.44
N LEU A 730 -9.92 39.68 -15.53
CA LEU A 730 -9.91 38.26 -15.17
C LEU A 730 -9.00 37.44 -16.08
N LEU A 731 -9.05 37.64 -17.39
CA LEU A 731 -8.18 36.91 -18.33
C LEU A 731 -6.70 37.28 -18.11
N ASN A 732 -6.40 38.56 -17.85
CA ASN A 732 -5.07 39.03 -17.49
C ASN A 732 -4.59 38.42 -16.17
N TRP A 733 -5.44 38.37 -15.15
CA TRP A 733 -5.15 37.72 -13.87
C TRP A 733 -4.86 36.22 -14.04
N ILE A 734 -5.68 35.48 -14.81
CA ILE A 734 -5.47 34.05 -15.08
C ILE A 734 -4.18 33.82 -15.88
N SER A 735 -3.87 34.68 -16.86
CA SER A 735 -2.59 34.66 -17.57
C SER A 735 -1.40 34.84 -16.62
N SER A 736 -1.47 35.82 -15.73
CA SER A 736 -0.45 36.09 -14.72
C SER A 736 -0.35 34.98 -13.66
N PHE A 737 -1.44 34.32 -13.30
CA PHE A 737 -1.48 33.15 -12.41
C PHE A 737 -0.81 31.91 -13.03
N LEU A 738 -0.92 31.72 -14.34
CA LEU A 738 -0.34 30.58 -15.06
C LEU A 738 1.11 30.81 -15.50
N THR A 739 1.52 32.04 -15.77
CA THR A 739 2.87 32.37 -16.29
C THR A 739 3.89 32.68 -15.19
N ASN A 740 5.18 32.59 -15.52
CA ASN A 740 6.33 32.93 -14.66
C ASN A 740 6.31 32.26 -13.27
N ARG A 741 5.82 31.01 -13.21
CA ARG A 741 5.76 30.19 -12.00
C ARG A 741 7.05 29.43 -11.77
N THR A 742 7.43 29.28 -10.50
CA THR A 742 8.55 28.44 -10.08
C THR A 742 8.13 27.39 -9.05
N ALA A 743 8.91 26.32 -8.95
CA ALA A 743 8.71 25.30 -7.94
C ALA A 743 10.03 24.80 -7.33
N LYS A 744 9.91 24.32 -6.08
CA LYS A 744 10.96 23.63 -5.34
C LYS A 744 10.35 22.32 -4.81
N VAL A 745 10.94 21.17 -5.13
CA VAL A 745 10.50 19.87 -4.56
C VAL A 745 10.93 19.80 -3.10
N LYS A 746 10.03 19.40 -2.21
CA LYS A 746 10.27 19.28 -0.77
C LYS A 746 10.12 17.85 -0.29
N ILE A 747 11.15 17.34 0.40
CA ILE A 747 11.15 16.04 1.07
C ILE A 747 11.64 16.24 2.49
N ASN A 748 10.81 15.91 3.48
CA ASN A 748 11.07 16.18 4.89
C ASN A 748 11.42 17.66 5.12
N ASN A 749 12.68 17.96 5.44
CA ASN A 749 13.21 19.32 5.61
C ASN A 749 14.15 19.76 4.47
N ALA A 750 14.41 18.90 3.48
CA ALA A 750 15.20 19.22 2.30
C ALA A 750 14.33 19.82 1.19
N PHE A 751 14.96 20.65 0.36
CA PHE A 751 14.37 21.29 -0.83
C PHE A 751 15.31 21.10 -2.03
N SER A 752 14.78 21.01 -3.24
CA SER A 752 15.57 20.96 -4.49
C SER A 752 16.26 22.29 -4.78
N THR A 753 16.95 22.40 -5.91
CA THR A 753 17.08 23.70 -6.61
C THR A 753 15.70 24.18 -7.09
N SER A 754 15.52 25.48 -7.31
CA SER A 754 14.29 25.98 -7.92
C SER A 754 14.28 25.67 -9.43
N PHE A 755 13.12 25.40 -10.00
CA PHE A 755 12.92 25.25 -11.44
C PHE A 755 11.70 26.04 -11.92
N GLN A 756 11.65 26.34 -13.22
CA GLN A 756 10.56 27.06 -13.88
C GLN A 756 9.44 26.11 -14.32
N ILE A 757 8.20 26.57 -14.33
CA ILE A 757 7.04 25.84 -14.85
C ILE A 757 6.52 26.59 -16.09
N HIS A 758 6.69 25.99 -17.27
CA HIS A 758 6.31 26.59 -18.56
C HIS A 758 4.94 26.11 -19.07
N SER A 759 4.49 24.93 -18.64
CA SER A 759 3.18 24.35 -18.97
C SER A 759 2.36 23.97 -17.74
N GLY A 760 1.11 23.59 -17.96
CA GLY A 760 0.26 22.92 -16.98
C GLY A 760 -0.44 23.84 -15.98
N VAL A 761 -1.60 23.38 -15.52
CA VAL A 761 -2.38 24.03 -14.46
C VAL A 761 -2.00 23.43 -13.09
N PRO A 762 -1.73 24.23 -12.05
CA PRO A 762 -1.02 23.75 -10.86
C PRO A 762 -1.81 22.68 -10.06
N GLN A 763 -1.29 21.44 -10.04
CA GLN A 763 -1.94 20.26 -9.45
C GLN A 763 -1.99 20.33 -7.91
N GLY A 764 -3.03 20.99 -7.37
CA GLY A 764 -3.20 21.30 -5.95
C GLY A 764 -3.85 22.67 -5.67
N SER A 765 -3.89 23.53 -6.69
CA SER A 765 -4.66 24.77 -6.75
C SER A 765 -6.18 24.53 -6.67
N ILE A 766 -6.96 25.60 -6.55
CA ILE A 766 -8.43 25.59 -6.57
C ILE A 766 -8.95 25.78 -7.99
N LEU A 767 -8.30 26.62 -8.82
CA LEU A 767 -8.68 26.85 -10.22
C LEU A 767 -8.22 25.75 -11.19
N GLY A 768 -7.12 25.04 -10.91
CA GLY A 768 -6.54 24.04 -11.82
C GLY A 768 -7.54 23.01 -12.38
N PRO A 769 -8.45 22.43 -11.56
CA PRO A 769 -9.48 21.52 -12.06
C PRO A 769 -10.42 22.14 -13.10
N ILE A 770 -10.95 23.36 -12.88
CA ILE A 770 -11.89 23.97 -13.83
C ILE A 770 -11.19 24.44 -15.11
N LEU A 771 -9.97 24.98 -14.99
CA LEU A 771 -9.14 25.36 -16.13
C LEU A 771 -8.80 24.14 -17.02
N PHE A 772 -8.53 22.98 -16.42
CA PHE A 772 -8.36 21.73 -17.17
C PHE A 772 -9.66 21.28 -17.85
N LEU A 773 -10.81 21.37 -17.18
CA LEU A 773 -12.11 21.03 -17.79
C LEU A 773 -12.41 21.89 -19.02
N ILE A 774 -12.16 23.20 -18.95
CA ILE A 774 -12.29 24.12 -20.09
C ILE A 774 -11.34 23.73 -21.22
N TYR A 775 -10.10 23.31 -20.90
CA TYR A 775 -9.11 22.95 -21.91
C TYR A 775 -9.49 21.73 -22.75
N ILE A 776 -10.04 20.69 -22.11
CA ILE A 776 -10.36 19.41 -22.76
C ILE A 776 -11.76 19.39 -23.38
N ASN A 777 -12.60 20.41 -23.14
CA ASN A 777 -14.03 20.38 -23.40
C ASN A 777 -14.41 20.06 -24.85
N ASP A 778 -13.73 20.68 -25.81
CA ASP A 778 -13.97 20.57 -27.25
C ASP A 778 -13.52 19.23 -27.87
N ILE A 779 -12.82 18.37 -27.11
CA ILE A 779 -12.57 16.98 -27.54
C ILE A 779 -13.89 16.24 -27.79
N THR A 780 -15.00 16.66 -27.15
CA THR A 780 -16.33 16.06 -27.37
C THR A 780 -16.99 16.52 -28.67
N CYS A 781 -16.48 17.60 -29.29
CA CYS A 781 -16.96 18.12 -30.57
C CYS A 781 -16.35 17.36 -31.76
N VAL A 782 -15.10 16.89 -31.66
CA VAL A 782 -14.44 16.12 -32.73
C VAL A 782 -14.87 14.65 -32.78
N ILE A 783 -15.51 14.13 -31.72
CA ILE A 783 -16.03 12.76 -31.66
C ILE A 783 -17.43 12.71 -32.30
N PRO A 784 -17.66 11.93 -33.38
CA PRO A 784 -18.95 11.81 -34.05
C PRO A 784 -20.11 11.44 -33.12
N ASP A 785 -21.31 11.98 -33.36
CA ASP A 785 -22.46 11.81 -32.43
C ASP A 785 -23.08 10.41 -32.43
N ASN A 786 -22.73 9.55 -33.40
CA ASN A 786 -23.05 8.12 -33.33
C ASN A 786 -22.11 7.33 -32.39
N ILE A 787 -21.08 7.98 -31.83
CA ILE A 787 -20.14 7.42 -30.86
C ILE A 787 -20.44 7.99 -29.47
N ASN A 788 -20.68 7.10 -28.51
CA ASN A 788 -20.98 7.48 -27.13
C ASN A 788 -19.68 7.96 -26.46
N LYS A 789 -19.69 9.17 -25.92
CA LYS A 789 -18.50 9.88 -25.41
C LYS A 789 -18.67 10.27 -23.93
N CYS A 790 -17.68 9.93 -23.11
CA CYS A 790 -17.70 10.11 -21.65
C CYS A 790 -16.33 10.53 -21.11
N LEU A 791 -16.27 11.66 -20.41
CA LEU A 791 -15.09 12.19 -19.73
C LEU A 791 -15.27 12.17 -18.21
N PHE A 792 -14.21 11.85 -17.48
CA PHE A 792 -14.09 12.14 -16.05
C PHE A 792 -12.74 12.82 -15.79
N ALA A 793 -12.72 14.15 -15.93
CA ALA A 793 -11.49 14.93 -16.04
C ALA A 793 -10.59 14.42 -17.18
N ASP A 794 -9.42 13.85 -16.88
CA ASP A 794 -8.45 13.31 -17.85
C ASP A 794 -8.76 11.88 -18.32
N ASP A 795 -9.65 11.14 -17.65
CA ASP A 795 -10.11 9.81 -18.08
C ASP A 795 -11.17 9.94 -19.21
N LEU A 796 -10.78 9.78 -20.48
CA LEU A 796 -11.69 9.70 -21.63
C LEU A 796 -12.03 8.24 -21.97
N LYS A 797 -13.31 7.97 -22.28
CA LYS A 797 -13.74 6.79 -23.03
C LYS A 797 -14.69 7.14 -24.16
N ILE A 798 -14.59 6.37 -25.24
CA ILE A 798 -15.51 6.41 -26.39
C ILE A 798 -15.96 4.99 -26.75
N PHE A 799 -17.22 4.80 -27.12
CA PHE A 799 -17.72 3.48 -27.52
C PHE A 799 -18.81 3.49 -28.59
N GLN A 800 -18.70 2.55 -29.52
CA GLN A 800 -19.70 2.29 -30.57
C GLN A 800 -20.55 1.08 -30.20
N VAL A 801 -21.85 1.15 -30.46
CA VAL A 801 -22.78 0.01 -30.41
C VAL A 801 -23.14 -0.38 -31.85
N PHE A 802 -23.00 -1.66 -32.21
CA PHE A 802 -23.15 -2.11 -33.62
C PHE A 802 -23.60 -3.58 -33.76
N LYS A 803 -24.05 -3.97 -34.95
CA LYS A 803 -24.27 -5.36 -35.39
C LYS A 803 -23.17 -5.82 -36.36
N ASN A 804 -22.97 -7.13 -36.49
CA ASN A 804 -21.99 -7.72 -37.44
C ASN A 804 -22.28 -7.41 -38.93
N THR A 805 -23.42 -6.80 -39.26
CA THR A 805 -23.82 -6.38 -40.61
C THR A 805 -23.56 -4.89 -40.87
N GLU A 806 -23.05 -4.14 -39.89
CA GLU A 806 -22.87 -2.69 -39.93
C GLU A 806 -21.36 -2.36 -40.05
N ASN A 807 -20.99 -1.35 -40.84
CA ASN A 807 -19.58 -0.98 -41.04
C ASN A 807 -19.02 -0.26 -39.79
N THR A 808 -17.96 -0.81 -39.20
CA THR A 808 -17.42 -0.39 -37.89
C THR A 808 -16.33 0.69 -37.93
N ASN A 809 -16.04 1.26 -39.10
CA ASN A 809 -15.06 2.34 -39.23
C ASN A 809 -15.37 3.59 -38.39
N SER A 810 -16.60 3.77 -37.86
CA SER A 810 -16.96 4.94 -37.04
C SER A 810 -16.12 5.08 -35.77
N LEU A 811 -15.81 3.99 -35.05
CA LEU A 811 -14.94 4.06 -33.87
C LEU A 811 -13.47 4.34 -34.23
N GLN A 812 -12.98 3.83 -35.35
CA GLN A 812 -11.64 4.15 -35.84
C GLN A 812 -11.54 5.62 -36.28
N ASN A 813 -12.56 6.15 -36.97
CA ASN A 813 -12.64 7.57 -37.32
C ASN A 813 -12.66 8.45 -36.06
N ALA A 814 -13.40 8.07 -35.02
CA ALA A 814 -13.40 8.78 -33.74
C ALA A 814 -12.03 8.74 -33.04
N LEU A 815 -11.31 7.61 -33.09
CA LEU A 815 -9.92 7.51 -32.58
C LEU A 815 -8.96 8.41 -33.37
N ASN A 816 -9.10 8.47 -34.70
CA ASN A 816 -8.29 9.33 -35.56
C ASN A 816 -8.55 10.82 -35.24
N ASN A 817 -9.82 11.24 -35.15
CA ASN A 817 -10.21 12.60 -34.79
C ASN A 817 -9.68 13.02 -33.40
N VAL A 818 -9.76 12.11 -32.42
CA VAL A 818 -9.23 12.35 -31.06
C VAL A 818 -7.69 12.41 -31.05
N TYR A 819 -7.01 11.65 -31.90
CA TYR A 819 -5.56 11.75 -32.06
C TYR A 819 -5.11 13.03 -32.77
N GLN A 820 -5.85 13.48 -33.79
CA GLN A 820 -5.62 14.76 -34.46
C GLN A 820 -5.79 15.91 -33.46
N TRP A 821 -6.93 15.98 -32.75
CA TRP A 821 -7.16 16.95 -31.68
C TRP A 821 -6.08 16.93 -30.59
N SER A 822 -5.59 15.75 -30.21
CA SER A 822 -4.49 15.58 -29.23
C SER A 822 -3.19 16.19 -29.73
N SER A 823 -2.95 16.18 -31.03
CA SER A 823 -1.77 16.78 -31.68
C SER A 823 -1.96 18.30 -31.84
N ASP A 824 -3.10 18.72 -32.39
CA ASP A 824 -3.49 20.11 -32.63
C ASP A 824 -3.52 20.96 -31.35
N TRP A 825 -3.97 20.38 -30.24
CA TRP A 825 -4.01 21.03 -28.93
C TRP A 825 -2.82 20.61 -28.03
N ALA A 826 -1.78 20.02 -28.62
CA ALA A 826 -0.51 19.63 -27.97
C ALA A 826 -0.71 18.93 -26.60
N LEU A 827 -1.65 17.99 -26.50
CA LEU A 827 -1.98 17.26 -25.28
C LEU A 827 -1.90 15.76 -25.54
N GLU A 828 -0.69 15.21 -25.51
CA GLU A 828 -0.35 13.87 -26.01
C GLU A 828 -1.14 12.71 -25.38
N ILE A 829 -1.65 11.81 -26.22
CA ILE A 829 -2.20 10.52 -25.82
C ILE A 829 -1.08 9.50 -25.50
N SER A 830 -1.27 8.74 -24.42
CA SER A 830 -0.42 7.62 -24.05
C SER A 830 -0.88 6.33 -24.72
N ILE A 831 -0.44 6.09 -25.97
CA ILE A 831 -0.78 4.89 -26.76
C ILE A 831 -0.62 3.59 -25.95
N GLN A 832 0.52 3.39 -25.27
CA GLN A 832 0.81 2.21 -24.41
C GLN A 832 -0.12 2.01 -23.20
N LYS A 833 -0.96 3.01 -22.86
CA LYS A 833 -1.94 2.94 -21.77
C LYS A 833 -3.39 3.05 -22.28
N THR A 834 -3.55 3.23 -23.59
CA THR A 834 -4.83 3.28 -24.29
C THR A 834 -5.23 1.85 -24.65
N SER A 835 -6.47 1.45 -24.38
CA SER A 835 -6.88 0.04 -24.48
C SER A 835 -8.31 -0.14 -24.97
N ILE A 836 -8.54 -1.20 -25.74
CA ILE A 836 -9.86 -1.61 -26.23
C ILE A 836 -10.47 -2.66 -25.30
N LEU A 837 -11.78 -2.58 -25.07
CA LEU A 837 -12.62 -3.62 -24.49
C LEU A 837 -13.74 -3.96 -25.49
N HIS A 838 -13.72 -5.19 -26.00
CA HIS A 838 -14.81 -5.76 -26.81
C HIS A 838 -15.87 -6.38 -25.89
N ILE A 839 -17.14 -6.11 -26.15
CA ILE A 839 -18.30 -6.65 -25.43
C ILE A 839 -19.30 -7.22 -26.45
N GLY A 840 -19.96 -8.32 -26.08
CA GLY A 840 -20.95 -9.01 -26.93
C GLY A 840 -20.50 -10.42 -27.32
N SER A 841 -21.43 -11.38 -27.27
CA SER A 841 -21.13 -12.81 -27.48
C SER A 841 -20.82 -13.18 -28.94
N LYS A 842 -21.12 -12.29 -29.89
CA LYS A 842 -20.82 -12.41 -31.33
C LYS A 842 -19.87 -11.32 -31.82
N ASN A 843 -19.16 -10.63 -30.91
CA ASN A 843 -18.28 -9.53 -31.25
C ASN A 843 -17.09 -10.06 -32.10
N PRO A 844 -16.87 -9.52 -33.32
CA PRO A 844 -15.81 -9.96 -34.22
C PRO A 844 -14.40 -9.56 -33.77
N LYS A 845 -14.27 -8.65 -32.80
CA LYS A 845 -13.01 -8.12 -32.24
C LYS A 845 -12.15 -7.42 -33.28
N TYR A 846 -12.66 -6.32 -33.83
CA TYR A 846 -11.90 -5.49 -34.76
C TYR A 846 -10.63 -4.94 -34.10
N THR A 847 -9.50 -5.00 -34.82
CA THR A 847 -8.28 -4.30 -34.39
C THR A 847 -8.45 -2.81 -34.65
N TYR A 848 -8.09 -1.99 -33.66
CA TYR A 848 -8.07 -0.53 -33.77
C TYR A 848 -6.65 -0.01 -33.61
N THR A 849 -6.30 1.05 -34.34
CA THR A 849 -4.99 1.70 -34.27
C THR A 849 -5.10 3.14 -33.77
N LEU A 850 -3.98 3.71 -33.33
CA LEU A 850 -3.86 5.14 -33.02
C LEU A 850 -2.43 5.59 -33.36
N ASN A 851 -2.31 6.48 -34.34
CA ASN A 851 -1.04 6.76 -35.05
C ASN A 851 -0.35 5.47 -35.52
N GLU A 852 -1.04 4.72 -36.39
CA GLU A 852 -0.64 3.44 -37.02
C GLU A 852 -0.31 2.28 -36.07
N LYS A 853 -0.28 2.51 -34.76
CA LYS A 853 0.05 1.51 -33.73
C LYS A 853 -1.21 0.87 -33.20
N GLU A 854 -1.25 -0.46 -33.22
CA GLU A 854 -2.36 -1.25 -32.67
C GLU A 854 -2.57 -0.97 -31.18
N LEU A 855 -3.83 -0.80 -30.78
CA LEU A 855 -4.24 -0.56 -29.41
C LEU A 855 -4.38 -1.87 -28.63
N GLN A 856 -3.96 -1.88 -27.36
CA GLN A 856 -3.99 -3.11 -26.56
C GLN A 856 -5.44 -3.55 -26.27
N VAL A 857 -5.83 -4.70 -26.81
CA VAL A 857 -7.09 -5.37 -26.47
C VAL A 857 -7.00 -5.96 -25.05
N THR A 858 -8.04 -5.74 -24.25
CA THR A 858 -8.14 -6.23 -22.87
C THR A 858 -9.40 -7.06 -22.65
N SER A 859 -9.31 -8.09 -21.79
CA SER A 859 -10.47 -8.89 -21.37
C SER A 859 -11.20 -8.30 -20.16
N SER A 860 -10.55 -7.40 -19.43
CA SER A 860 -11.14 -6.64 -18.32
C SER A 860 -10.39 -5.34 -18.08
N VAL A 861 -11.11 -4.32 -17.61
CA VAL A 861 -10.62 -2.94 -17.46
C VAL A 861 -11.09 -2.35 -16.12
N LYS A 862 -10.28 -1.46 -15.52
CA LYS A 862 -10.54 -0.86 -14.19
C LYS A 862 -11.09 0.57 -14.28
N ASP A 863 -12.33 0.67 -14.71
CA ASP A 863 -13.05 1.93 -14.92
C ASP A 863 -13.55 2.58 -13.61
N LEU A 864 -13.18 3.83 -13.35
CA LEU A 864 -13.56 4.69 -12.20
C LEU A 864 -13.63 4.00 -10.81
N GLY A 865 -12.88 2.91 -10.62
CA GLY A 865 -12.79 2.15 -9.37
C GLY A 865 -13.49 0.77 -9.41
N ILE A 866 -14.42 0.57 -10.34
CA ILE A 866 -15.04 -0.72 -10.65
C ILE A 866 -14.12 -1.51 -11.61
N THR A 867 -14.44 -2.78 -11.87
CA THR A 867 -13.73 -3.61 -12.85
C THR A 867 -14.77 -4.30 -13.72
N PHE A 868 -14.80 -3.95 -15.00
CA PHE A 868 -15.67 -4.57 -15.99
C PHE A 868 -14.91 -5.64 -16.75
N SER A 869 -15.62 -6.70 -17.12
CA SER A 869 -15.13 -7.81 -17.92
C SER A 869 -15.84 -7.77 -19.28
N ASN A 870 -15.25 -8.37 -20.32
CA ASN A 870 -15.83 -8.43 -21.68
C ASN A 870 -17.19 -9.18 -21.76
N ASP A 871 -17.45 -10.08 -20.82
CA ASP A 871 -18.74 -10.77 -20.62
C ASP A 871 -19.73 -9.99 -19.72
N LEU A 872 -19.37 -8.78 -19.29
CA LEU A 872 -20.03 -7.98 -18.26
C LEU A 872 -20.13 -8.66 -16.88
N SER A 873 -19.39 -9.74 -16.61
CA SER A 873 -19.33 -10.35 -15.28
C SER A 873 -18.50 -9.53 -14.30
N PHE A 874 -19.09 -9.24 -13.15
CA PHE A 874 -18.42 -8.61 -12.03
C PHE A 874 -17.64 -9.60 -11.13
N ASP A 875 -17.52 -10.89 -11.46
CA ASP A 875 -16.80 -11.86 -10.60
C ASP A 875 -15.34 -11.49 -10.33
N LEU A 876 -14.65 -10.90 -11.31
CA LEU A 876 -13.32 -10.32 -11.08
C LEU A 876 -13.37 -9.15 -10.09
N HIS A 877 -14.33 -8.23 -10.24
CA HIS A 877 -14.53 -7.12 -9.32
C HIS A 877 -14.85 -7.59 -7.90
N TYR A 878 -15.79 -8.52 -7.74
CA TYR A 878 -16.14 -9.19 -6.49
C TYR A 878 -14.89 -9.77 -5.81
N SER A 879 -14.06 -10.52 -6.54
CA SER A 879 -12.83 -11.12 -5.98
C SER A 879 -11.85 -10.06 -5.45
N ILE A 880 -11.70 -8.95 -6.17
CA ILE A 880 -10.81 -7.83 -5.81
C ILE A 880 -11.36 -7.08 -4.59
N VAL A 881 -12.66 -6.78 -4.57
CA VAL A 881 -13.35 -6.09 -3.47
C VAL A 881 -13.34 -6.92 -2.20
N ILE A 882 -13.76 -8.19 -2.27
CA ILE A 882 -13.78 -9.10 -1.12
C ILE A 882 -12.36 -9.25 -0.54
N ARG A 883 -11.34 -9.47 -1.37
CA ARG A 883 -9.94 -9.58 -0.91
C ARG A 883 -9.46 -8.30 -0.22
N LYS A 884 -9.78 -7.11 -0.74
CA LYS A 884 -9.45 -5.82 -0.10
C LYS A 884 -10.19 -5.65 1.22
N ALA A 885 -11.49 -5.94 1.26
CA ALA A 885 -12.33 -5.85 2.45
C ALA A 885 -11.86 -6.81 3.55
N TYR A 886 -11.51 -8.06 3.20
CA TYR A 886 -11.00 -9.07 4.13
C TYR A 886 -9.65 -8.66 4.72
N ALA A 887 -8.74 -8.13 3.90
CA ALA A 887 -7.46 -7.58 4.38
C ALA A 887 -7.65 -6.38 5.33
N ARG A 888 -8.64 -5.51 5.07
CA ARG A 888 -9.02 -4.43 6.01
C ARG A 888 -9.65 -4.97 7.29
N ALA A 889 -10.50 -5.99 7.22
CA ALA A 889 -11.10 -6.63 8.40
C ALA A 889 -10.04 -7.30 9.30
N ILE A 890 -9.08 -8.03 8.72
CA ILE A 890 -7.90 -8.55 9.43
C ILE A 890 -7.10 -7.41 10.06
N SER A 891 -6.88 -6.30 9.34
CA SER A 891 -6.18 -5.14 9.91
C SER A 891 -6.93 -4.52 11.10
N ILE A 892 -8.26 -4.47 11.09
CA ILE A 892 -9.04 -4.05 12.28
C ILE A 892 -8.85 -5.05 13.43
N LEU A 893 -9.01 -6.35 13.18
CA LEU A 893 -8.82 -7.41 14.19
C LEU A 893 -7.41 -7.39 14.83
N ASN A 894 -6.39 -7.08 14.05
CA ASN A 894 -4.99 -7.02 14.47
C ASN A 894 -4.60 -5.72 15.20
N HIS A 895 -5.46 -4.69 15.23
CA HIS A 895 -5.11 -3.35 15.76
C HIS A 895 -6.15 -2.75 16.72
N ILE A 896 -7.36 -3.29 16.77
CA ILE A 896 -8.42 -2.89 17.69
C ILE A 896 -8.59 -3.98 18.75
N HIS A 897 -8.17 -3.68 19.98
CA HIS A 897 -8.28 -4.58 21.12
C HIS A 897 -9.26 -4.00 22.15
N THR A 898 -10.56 -4.18 21.91
CA THR A 898 -11.64 -3.74 22.80
C THR A 898 -12.82 -4.71 22.76
N SER A 899 -13.56 -4.81 23.87
CA SER A 899 -14.84 -5.53 23.94
C SER A 899 -16.04 -4.66 23.52
N ASN A 900 -15.85 -3.36 23.28
CA ASN A 900 -16.96 -2.44 22.99
C ASN A 900 -17.47 -2.59 21.54
N PRO A 901 -18.71 -3.10 21.31
CA PRO A 901 -19.23 -3.35 19.97
C PRO A 901 -19.44 -2.06 19.16
N LYS A 902 -19.67 -0.91 19.81
CA LYS A 902 -19.81 0.39 19.12
C LYS A 902 -18.52 0.77 18.39
N ILE A 903 -17.36 0.42 18.92
CA ILE A 903 -16.05 0.70 18.30
C ILE A 903 -15.82 -0.21 17.09
N TRP A 904 -16.16 -1.50 17.19
CA TRP A 904 -16.10 -2.44 16.06
C TRP A 904 -17.04 -2.01 14.92
N ALA A 905 -18.28 -1.64 15.23
CA ALA A 905 -19.25 -1.18 14.26
C ALA A 905 -18.78 0.11 13.54
N LEU A 906 -18.24 1.09 14.28
CA LEU A 906 -17.67 2.30 13.69
C LEU A 906 -16.43 2.00 12.84
N ALA A 907 -15.55 1.08 13.26
CA ALA A 907 -14.36 0.69 12.50
C ALA A 907 -14.72 -0.01 11.18
N PHE A 908 -15.66 -0.96 11.22
CA PHE A 908 -16.20 -1.60 10.02
C PHE A 908 -16.82 -0.56 9.08
N LYS A 909 -17.70 0.32 9.59
CA LYS A 909 -18.32 1.42 8.84
C LYS A 909 -17.29 2.40 8.23
N SER A 910 -16.09 2.53 8.80
CA SER A 910 -15.07 3.48 8.34
C SER A 910 -13.98 2.89 7.43
N TYR A 911 -13.73 1.59 7.49
CA TYR A 911 -12.53 0.97 6.88
C TYR A 911 -12.82 -0.27 6.01
N VAL A 912 -14.01 -0.87 6.13
CA VAL A 912 -14.43 -2.05 5.35
C VAL A 912 -15.65 -1.72 4.50
N ARG A 913 -16.72 -1.18 5.12
CA ARG A 913 -17.98 -0.83 4.46
C ARG A 913 -17.81 0.03 3.20
N PRO A 914 -16.96 1.09 3.17
CA PRO A 914 -16.79 1.90 1.95
C PRO A 914 -16.15 1.16 0.77
N LEU A 915 -15.47 0.03 1.00
CA LEU A 915 -14.95 -0.82 -0.08
C LEU A 915 -16.02 -1.77 -0.62
N LEU A 916 -17.02 -2.12 0.20
CA LEU A 916 -18.13 -3.00 -0.15
C LEU A 916 -19.31 -2.25 -0.78
N GLU A 917 -19.44 -0.95 -0.52
CA GLU A 917 -20.58 -0.13 -0.97
C GLU A 917 -20.25 0.83 -2.14
N TYR A 918 -18.98 0.94 -2.54
CA TYR A 918 -18.60 1.82 -3.65
C TYR A 918 -19.16 1.31 -4.99
N GLY A 919 -20.06 2.12 -5.58
CA GLY A 919 -20.65 1.86 -6.89
C GLY A 919 -21.54 0.62 -6.97
N THR A 920 -22.09 0.14 -5.84
CA THR A 920 -22.97 -1.04 -5.79
C THR A 920 -24.15 -0.99 -6.77
N VAL A 921 -24.66 0.20 -7.09
CA VAL A 921 -25.73 0.44 -8.07
C VAL A 921 -25.39 -0.13 -9.46
N ILE A 922 -24.11 -0.30 -9.79
CA ILE A 922 -23.64 -0.89 -11.05
C ILE A 922 -23.65 -2.42 -11.03
N TRP A 923 -23.21 -3.02 -9.91
CA TRP A 923 -22.78 -4.43 -9.87
C TRP A 923 -23.60 -5.33 -8.93
N SER A 924 -24.54 -4.77 -8.16
CA SER A 924 -25.32 -5.44 -7.12
C SER A 924 -26.83 -5.29 -7.37
N PRO A 925 -27.69 -6.29 -7.09
CA PRO A 925 -27.38 -7.57 -6.44
C PRO A 925 -26.88 -8.66 -7.39
N LYS A 926 -26.14 -9.63 -6.85
CA LYS A 926 -25.62 -10.82 -7.56
C LYS A 926 -26.70 -11.77 -8.12
N THR A 927 -27.99 -11.44 -7.96
CA THR A 927 -29.13 -12.36 -8.19
C THR A 927 -30.33 -11.68 -8.86
N LYS A 928 -30.12 -11.06 -10.03
CA LYS A 928 -30.97 -11.45 -11.17
C LYS A 928 -30.13 -12.34 -12.06
N VAL A 929 -30.37 -13.65 -12.00
CA VAL A 929 -29.98 -14.54 -13.10
C VAL A 929 -30.76 -14.07 -14.31
N ILE A 930 -30.06 -13.68 -15.37
CA ILE A 930 -30.68 -13.24 -16.62
C ILE A 930 -31.21 -14.50 -17.31
N ASN A 931 -32.42 -14.92 -16.92
CA ASN A 931 -33.16 -15.94 -17.63
C ASN A 931 -33.55 -15.36 -19.00
N ILE A 932 -32.74 -15.65 -20.02
CA ILE A 932 -32.99 -15.32 -21.44
C ILE A 932 -34.26 -16.06 -21.99
N LYS A 933 -35.00 -16.78 -21.14
CA LYS A 933 -36.28 -17.44 -21.44
C LYS A 933 -37.27 -17.40 -20.26
N THR A 934 -37.95 -16.28 -20.06
CA THR A 934 -39.40 -16.25 -19.78
C THR A 934 -40.01 -14.90 -20.20
N ARG A 935 -41.31 -14.92 -20.53
CA ARG A 935 -42.05 -13.79 -21.12
C ARG A 935 -42.39 -12.69 -20.11
N PHE A 936 -42.78 -11.53 -20.64
CA PHE A 936 -43.74 -10.59 -20.05
C PHE A 936 -44.88 -11.33 -19.33
N ILE A 937 -45.28 -10.85 -18.16
CA ILE A 937 -46.41 -9.92 -18.01
C ILE A 937 -45.86 -8.68 -17.27
#